data_AF-A0A9E3JQN4-F1
#
_entry.id   AF-A0A9E3JQN4-F1
#
_cell.length_a   1.000
_cell.length_b   1.000
_cell.length_c   1.000
_cell.angle_alpha   90.00
_cell.angle_beta   90.00
_cell.angle_gamma   90.00
#
_symmetry.space_group_name_H-M   'P 1'
#
loop_
_entity.id
_entity.type
_entity.pdbx_description
1 polymer ?
#
loop_
_entity_poly.entity_id
_entity_poly.type
_entity_poly.pdbx_seq_one_letter_code
_entity_poly.pdbx_strand_id
1 'polypeptide(L)'
;MRRRTIAILATAPVLAVAIGVAATHADTSTDTRPAAGAQPAPAVAAKPEARPVLLTGEVEALDSQTIFVPPSNSAPIVLRTFLPEGSPVKAGDVVLRTEAGGVTNIDQLRTDRERARARTDSETATLEVAAVEAEKALVNARAALDKAKVDAALPKQQVSALDYDRHQAELDRATRDLVIKQDSLKNAQEAVARRKEDGALEVRKMQINEAFQLAQLAQSEVRATRDGVVVHGYSMINGERLDEGSTAWPGNAVGTVLGDGHMAVTAWVLEADRPYLRDGQAVSLRFDALPGRVLTGRVASITSAPEARPRWGLGRYFRARIDLPADHGLPLVAGMSVLVEPGVSAPAAQPARVAAGLTIEGEIASRRLMPVSPPTIPFIWQYKLALLAPEGMRVQAGQSIAVFESTEVTNRMIQLQGTLRERESALGKLQLDQAEADRAGALAQAEAQSNAEKAERKASAPKELIRRVDYDKLVIERGEKAALAKLAHAQYEAQRRARQAERAGLETDVAQLRGQIADLVKGQAALTVVAPRPGLVLHRINFNGTKFTIGSQVWMGLSVATLADPDQLGVDAKVPEAQAAGVRVGQAARVTVAGMRQALAARVTGLGRAFHGKSAAQPAIVRDVQLEFDSPPKDLKPGAAVQVELLAAAPVKS
;
A
#
# COMPACT_ATOMS: atom_id res chain seq x y z
N MET A 1 -16.16 45.80 -32.24
CA MET A 1 -15.29 45.71 -31.04
C MET A 1 -14.27 44.61 -31.26
N ARG A 2 -12.99 44.90 -31.02
CA ARG A 2 -11.81 44.20 -31.55
C ARG A 2 -11.50 42.89 -30.80
N ARG A 3 -11.17 41.82 -31.54
CA ARG A 3 -10.54 40.58 -31.05
C ARG A 3 -9.05 40.83 -30.79
N ARG A 4 -8.50 40.32 -29.67
CA ARG A 4 -7.06 40.30 -29.38
C ARG A 4 -6.59 38.90 -29.02
N THR A 5 -5.71 38.39 -29.85
CA THR A 5 -4.85 37.20 -29.71
C THR A 5 -3.63 37.59 -28.86
N ILE A 6 -3.17 36.70 -27.97
CA ILE A 6 -1.88 36.85 -27.25
C ILE A 6 -0.98 35.67 -27.62
N ALA A 7 0.17 35.98 -28.20
CA ALA A 7 1.32 35.10 -28.40
C ALA A 7 2.45 35.61 -27.49
N ILE A 8 3.18 34.71 -26.83
CA ILE A 8 4.35 35.04 -26.00
C ILE A 8 5.59 34.44 -26.68
N LEU A 9 6.47 35.32 -27.15
CA LEU A 9 7.80 35.02 -27.66
C LEU A 9 8.83 35.16 -26.52
N ALA A 10 9.77 34.22 -26.44
CA ALA A 10 10.96 34.32 -25.59
C ALA A 10 12.14 34.84 -26.42
N THR A 11 12.82 35.88 -25.90
CA THR A 11 14.04 36.48 -26.46
C THR A 11 15.16 36.45 -25.42
N ALA A 12 16.32 35.95 -25.81
CA ALA A 12 17.58 36.01 -25.06
C ALA A 12 18.29 37.37 -25.25
N PRO A 13 19.20 37.74 -24.34
CA PRO A 13 20.37 38.50 -24.75
C PRO A 13 21.70 37.99 -24.15
N VAL A 14 22.74 38.17 -24.95
CA VAL A 14 24.18 38.05 -24.66
C VAL A 14 24.71 39.39 -24.16
N LEU A 15 25.59 39.43 -23.14
CA LEU A 15 26.68 40.42 -23.06
C LEU A 15 27.79 40.02 -22.07
N ALA A 16 29.03 40.29 -22.48
CA ALA A 16 30.31 40.08 -21.80
C ALA A 16 30.75 41.30 -20.95
N VAL A 17 31.60 41.09 -19.93
CA VAL A 17 32.53 42.10 -19.37
C VAL A 17 33.81 41.43 -18.81
N ALA A 18 34.95 42.09 -19.02
CA ALA A 18 36.35 41.75 -18.72
C ALA A 18 36.85 42.21 -17.32
N ILE A 19 38.10 41.82 -16.95
CA ILE A 19 39.17 42.50 -16.14
C ILE A 19 40.34 41.47 -16.01
N GLY A 20 41.58 41.68 -16.50
CA GLY A 20 42.73 42.42 -15.90
C GLY A 20 43.37 41.63 -14.72
N VAL A 21 44.66 41.24 -14.64
CA VAL A 21 45.94 41.99 -14.71
C VAL A 21 47.13 40.99 -14.76
N ALA A 22 48.25 41.42 -15.35
CA ALA A 22 49.53 40.72 -15.51
C ALA A 22 50.50 40.84 -14.31
N ALA A 23 51.38 39.86 -14.10
CA ALA A 23 52.79 40.06 -13.73
C ALA A 23 53.60 38.75 -13.83
N THR A 24 54.85 38.92 -14.26
CA THR A 24 55.88 37.99 -14.70
C THR A 24 56.64 37.29 -13.56
N HIS A 25 57.14 36.07 -13.81
CA HIS A 25 58.55 35.73 -13.55
C HIS A 25 58.99 34.59 -14.48
N ALA A 26 60.05 34.86 -15.23
CA ALA A 26 60.84 33.89 -15.97
C ALA A 26 61.72 33.11 -14.98
N ASP A 27 62.01 31.83 -15.27
CA ASP A 27 63.41 31.47 -15.49
C ASP A 27 63.57 30.17 -16.29
N THR A 28 64.77 30.06 -16.82
CA THR A 28 65.23 29.35 -18.01
C THR A 28 65.90 28.01 -17.68
N SER A 29 65.87 27.06 -18.63
CA SER A 29 66.96 26.13 -18.99
C SER A 29 66.45 25.09 -20.00
N THR A 30 66.70 25.32 -21.29
CA THR A 30 67.74 24.65 -22.09
C THR A 30 67.56 23.14 -22.28
N ASP A 31 66.77 22.83 -23.31
CA ASP A 31 67.16 22.06 -24.49
C ASP A 31 68.48 21.24 -24.38
N THR A 32 68.34 19.92 -24.36
CA THR A 32 69.32 19.00 -24.95
C THR A 32 68.57 17.83 -25.56
N ARG A 33 68.44 17.83 -26.88
CA ARG A 33 68.18 16.63 -27.68
C ARG A 33 69.52 16.01 -28.07
N PRO A 34 69.60 14.68 -28.15
CA PRO A 34 70.23 14.12 -29.33
C PRO A 34 69.36 13.06 -30.02
N ALA A 35 69.40 13.18 -31.35
CA ALA A 35 69.51 12.15 -32.37
C ALA A 35 68.58 10.92 -32.36
N ALA A 36 67.86 10.82 -33.48
CA ALA A 36 67.21 9.63 -33.98
C ALA A 36 68.18 8.46 -34.17
N GLY A 37 67.81 7.31 -33.62
CA GLY A 37 68.39 6.00 -33.91
C GLY A 37 67.29 5.07 -34.44
N ALA A 38 67.65 4.36 -35.50
CA ALA A 38 66.88 3.44 -36.34
C ALA A 38 65.80 2.55 -35.67
N GLN A 39 64.73 2.32 -36.43
CA GLN A 39 63.77 1.22 -36.25
C GLN A 39 64.46 -0.15 -36.22
N PRO A 40 64.01 -1.07 -35.34
CA PRO A 40 64.05 -2.50 -35.60
C PRO A 40 62.70 -2.99 -36.17
N ALA A 41 62.81 -3.92 -37.12
CA ALA A 41 61.73 -4.69 -37.73
C ALA A 41 60.98 -5.59 -36.70
N PRO A 42 59.83 -6.20 -37.06
CA PRO A 42 58.82 -6.64 -36.11
C PRO A 42 59.30 -7.85 -35.30
N ALA A 43 59.37 -7.69 -33.99
CA ALA A 43 59.54 -8.82 -33.07
C ALA A 43 58.23 -9.61 -33.07
N VAL A 44 58.29 -10.77 -33.74
CA VAL A 44 57.58 -12.03 -33.49
C VAL A 44 56.47 -11.89 -32.45
N ALA A 45 55.22 -12.06 -32.91
CA ALA A 45 54.06 -12.27 -32.07
C ALA A 45 54.34 -13.41 -31.07
N ALA A 46 54.72 -13.02 -29.85
CA ALA A 46 54.75 -13.92 -28.72
C ALA A 46 53.30 -14.34 -28.48
N LYS A 47 53.04 -15.63 -28.71
CA LYS A 47 51.85 -16.34 -28.26
C LYS A 47 51.57 -15.86 -26.83
N PRO A 48 50.39 -15.27 -26.51
CA PRO A 48 50.18 -14.70 -25.20
C PRO A 48 50.36 -15.83 -24.19
N GLU A 49 51.43 -15.73 -23.37
CA GLU A 49 51.60 -16.61 -22.23
C GLU A 49 50.30 -16.51 -21.43
N ALA A 50 49.68 -17.67 -21.19
CA ALA A 50 48.43 -17.76 -20.46
C ALA A 50 48.70 -17.27 -19.04
N ARG A 51 48.46 -15.98 -18.80
CA ARG A 51 48.51 -15.42 -17.46
C ARG A 51 47.41 -16.14 -16.66
N PRO A 52 47.74 -16.82 -15.55
CA PRO A 52 46.70 -17.42 -14.72
C PRO A 52 45.92 -16.29 -14.06
N VAL A 53 44.78 -15.94 -14.65
CA VAL A 53 43.89 -14.90 -14.13
C VAL A 53 43.12 -15.49 -12.97
N LEU A 54 43.53 -15.18 -11.74
CA LEU A 54 42.76 -15.56 -10.55
C LEU A 54 41.60 -14.58 -10.39
N LEU A 55 40.38 -15.09 -10.41
CA LEU A 55 39.19 -14.26 -10.19
C LEU A 55 38.58 -14.60 -8.83
N THR A 56 38.14 -13.57 -8.13
CA THR A 56 37.24 -13.73 -6.99
C THR A 56 35.81 -13.71 -7.51
N GLY A 57 35.01 -14.68 -7.09
CA GLY A 57 33.59 -14.75 -7.36
C GLY A 57 32.77 -15.13 -6.14
N GLU A 58 31.46 -15.11 -6.30
CA GLU A 58 30.49 -15.55 -5.31
C GLU A 58 29.47 -16.50 -5.93
N VAL A 59 28.95 -17.43 -5.13
CA VAL A 59 27.81 -18.28 -5.52
C VAL A 59 26.55 -17.46 -5.42
N GLU A 60 25.75 -17.46 -6.47
CA GLU A 60 24.49 -16.73 -6.55
C GLU A 60 23.37 -17.68 -6.99
N ALA A 61 22.23 -17.56 -6.33
CA ALA A 61 21.02 -18.26 -6.74
C ALA A 61 20.43 -17.53 -7.96
N LEU A 62 20.34 -18.22 -9.11
CA LEU A 62 19.78 -17.64 -10.35
C LEU A 62 18.32 -17.25 -10.20
N ASP A 63 17.62 -17.94 -9.29
CA ASP A 63 16.24 -17.70 -8.90
C ASP A 63 16.14 -16.81 -7.66
N SER A 64 17.08 -15.89 -7.42
CA SER A 64 16.94 -14.87 -6.36
C SER A 64 15.99 -13.74 -6.76
N GLN A 65 15.05 -13.37 -5.88
CA GLN A 65 14.12 -12.25 -6.06
C GLN A 65 14.49 -11.14 -5.09
N THR A 66 14.86 -9.96 -5.59
CA THR A 66 15.03 -8.79 -4.74
C THR A 66 13.69 -8.23 -4.29
N ILE A 67 13.57 -7.99 -2.99
CA ILE A 67 12.42 -7.34 -2.35
C ILE A 67 12.71 -5.84 -2.33
N PHE A 68 12.00 -5.11 -3.16
CA PHE A 68 12.08 -3.65 -3.21
C PHE A 68 10.97 -3.02 -2.38
N VAL A 69 11.26 -1.86 -1.77
CA VAL A 69 10.19 -1.02 -1.22
C VAL A 69 9.29 -0.56 -2.36
N PRO A 70 7.97 -0.82 -2.29
CA PRO A 70 7.03 -0.33 -3.28
C PRO A 70 7.07 1.19 -3.47
N PRO A 71 6.66 1.69 -4.65
CA PRO A 71 6.50 3.12 -4.85
C PRO A 71 5.43 3.67 -3.90
N SER A 72 5.73 4.80 -3.25
CA SER A 72 4.81 5.53 -2.38
C SER A 72 4.97 7.02 -2.56
N ASN A 73 3.92 7.76 -2.22
CA ASN A 73 3.93 9.23 -2.19
C ASN A 73 4.55 9.79 -0.90
N SER A 74 4.91 8.92 0.06
CA SER A 74 5.60 9.27 1.29
C SER A 74 6.98 8.60 1.36
N ALA A 75 7.97 9.33 1.87
CA ALA A 75 9.29 8.80 2.18
C ALA A 75 9.86 9.53 3.40
N PRO A 76 10.47 8.83 4.38
CA PRO A 76 10.69 7.36 4.43
C PRO A 76 9.42 6.57 4.82
N ILE A 77 9.37 5.28 4.47
CA ILE A 77 8.25 4.37 4.79
C ILE A 77 8.69 3.34 5.84
N VAL A 78 7.82 3.00 6.78
CA VAL A 78 8.03 1.93 7.75
C VAL A 78 7.66 0.56 7.16
N LEU A 79 8.53 -0.43 7.35
CA LEU A 79 8.29 -1.82 7.00
C LEU A 79 7.40 -2.45 8.08
N ARG A 80 6.08 -2.44 7.89
CA ARG A 80 5.11 -2.84 8.94
C ARG A 80 5.02 -4.33 9.16
N THR A 81 5.07 -5.12 8.10
CA THR A 81 5.08 -6.58 8.17
C THR A 81 6.17 -7.03 7.24
N PHE A 82 7.31 -7.39 7.79
CA PHE A 82 8.42 -7.97 7.05
C PHE A 82 8.69 -9.35 7.62
N LEU A 83 8.55 -10.39 6.80
CA LEU A 83 8.73 -11.76 7.26
C LEU A 83 10.13 -11.93 7.86
N PRO A 84 10.27 -12.55 9.05
CA PRO A 84 11.57 -12.70 9.69
C PRO A 84 12.59 -13.37 8.77
N GLU A 85 13.86 -12.99 8.94
CA GLU A 85 14.95 -13.64 8.22
C GLU A 85 14.97 -15.15 8.44
N GLY A 86 15.26 -15.90 7.38
CA GLY A 86 15.31 -17.36 7.43
C GLY A 86 13.93 -18.02 7.30
N SER A 87 12.84 -17.26 7.24
CA SER A 87 11.49 -17.80 7.04
C SER A 87 11.32 -18.41 5.65
N PRO A 88 10.76 -19.64 5.55
CA PRO A 88 10.39 -20.21 4.27
C PRO A 88 9.12 -19.53 3.74
N VAL A 89 9.14 -19.18 2.46
CA VAL A 89 8.01 -18.57 1.75
C VAL A 89 7.68 -19.38 0.51
N LYS A 90 6.39 -19.42 0.17
CA LYS A 90 5.90 -19.97 -1.10
C LYS A 90 5.56 -18.86 -2.08
N ALA A 91 5.53 -19.18 -3.36
CA ALA A 91 5.03 -18.31 -4.40
C ALA A 91 3.61 -17.82 -4.05
N GLY A 92 3.42 -16.51 -4.00
CA GLY A 92 2.17 -15.83 -3.66
C GLY A 92 2.10 -15.27 -2.23
N ASP A 93 2.97 -15.73 -1.33
CA ASP A 93 3.00 -15.27 0.07
C ASP A 93 3.43 -13.80 0.14
N VAL A 94 2.82 -13.04 1.06
CA VAL A 94 3.19 -11.63 1.30
C VAL A 94 4.47 -11.62 2.12
N VAL A 95 5.54 -11.10 1.54
CA VAL A 95 6.86 -11.05 2.19
C VAL A 95 7.06 -9.71 2.90
N LEU A 96 6.60 -8.63 2.27
CA LEU A 96 6.70 -7.28 2.80
C LEU A 96 5.37 -6.55 2.61
N ARG A 97 4.84 -5.97 3.67
CA ARG A 97 3.79 -4.96 3.61
C ARG A 97 4.33 -3.66 4.19
N THR A 98 4.30 -2.62 3.37
CA THR A 98 4.68 -1.27 3.79
C THR A 98 3.48 -0.48 4.29
N GLU A 99 3.74 0.56 5.07
CA GLU A 99 2.69 1.50 5.45
C GLU A 99 2.23 2.34 4.23
N ALA A 100 1.14 1.91 3.59
CA ALA A 100 0.32 2.79 2.78
C ALA A 100 -0.71 3.45 3.71
N GLY A 101 -0.66 4.76 3.86
CA GLY A 101 -1.64 5.56 4.63
C GLY A 101 -3.06 5.58 4.03
N GLY A 102 -3.47 4.52 3.31
CA GLY A 102 -4.65 4.48 2.46
C GLY A 102 -5.83 3.65 2.97
N VAL A 103 -5.65 2.72 3.93
CA VAL A 103 -6.76 1.84 4.37
C VAL A 103 -7.91 2.68 4.97
N THR A 104 -7.60 3.66 5.82
CA THR A 104 -8.60 4.59 6.38
C THR A 104 -9.25 5.49 5.33
N ASN A 105 -8.60 5.73 4.19
CA ASN A 105 -9.15 6.53 3.11
C ASN A 105 -10.17 5.75 2.29
N ILE A 106 -10.03 4.43 2.14
CA ILE A 106 -10.93 3.63 1.30
C ILE A 106 -12.34 3.59 1.90
N ASP A 107 -12.47 3.35 3.20
CA ASP A 107 -13.79 3.32 3.85
C ASP A 107 -14.46 4.71 3.85
N GLN A 108 -13.67 5.77 3.98
CA GLN A 108 -14.16 7.15 3.79
C GLN A 108 -14.65 7.38 2.37
N LEU A 109 -13.86 7.01 1.35
CA LEU A 109 -14.23 7.15 -0.06
C LEU A 109 -15.50 6.37 -0.41
N ARG A 110 -15.67 5.16 0.14
CA ARG A 110 -16.90 4.37 0.00
C ARG A 110 -18.09 5.11 0.58
N THR A 111 -17.94 5.63 1.80
CA THR A 111 -18.99 6.37 2.50
C THR A 111 -19.35 7.66 1.75
N ASP A 112 -18.36 8.41 1.27
CA ASP A 112 -18.57 9.64 0.51
C ASP A 112 -19.26 9.37 -0.83
N ARG A 113 -18.93 8.26 -1.49
CA ARG A 113 -19.64 7.80 -2.69
C ARG A 113 -21.09 7.45 -2.39
N GLU A 114 -21.37 6.77 -1.29
CA GLU A 114 -22.73 6.45 -0.88
C GLU A 114 -23.54 7.71 -0.54
N ARG A 115 -22.93 8.69 0.13
CA ARG A 115 -23.54 10.00 0.38
C ARG A 115 -23.84 10.77 -0.89
N ALA A 116 -22.87 10.84 -1.81
CA ALA A 116 -23.04 11.52 -3.09
C ALA A 116 -24.15 10.88 -3.92
N ARG A 117 -24.26 9.54 -3.87
CA ARG A 117 -25.35 8.79 -4.49
C ARG A 117 -26.70 9.12 -3.85
N ALA A 118 -26.82 9.02 -2.53
CA ALA A 118 -28.07 9.32 -1.81
C ALA A 118 -28.53 10.78 -2.05
N ARG A 119 -27.58 11.73 -2.05
CA ARG A 119 -27.84 13.13 -2.38
C ARG A 119 -28.34 13.30 -3.82
N THR A 120 -27.67 12.67 -4.77
CA THR A 120 -28.07 12.70 -6.19
C THR A 120 -29.47 12.12 -6.39
N ASP A 121 -29.77 10.99 -5.75
CA ASP A 121 -31.05 10.32 -5.84
C ASP A 121 -32.19 11.19 -5.25
N SER A 122 -31.93 11.85 -4.10
CA SER A 122 -32.88 12.78 -3.49
C SER A 122 -33.13 14.04 -4.34
N GLU A 123 -32.07 14.68 -4.85
CA GLU A 123 -32.18 15.86 -5.72
C GLU A 123 -32.88 15.51 -7.04
N THR A 124 -32.58 14.35 -7.62
CA THR A 124 -33.23 13.85 -8.83
C THR A 124 -34.72 13.61 -8.59
N ALA A 125 -35.08 12.93 -7.50
CA ALA A 125 -36.48 12.68 -7.17
C ALA A 125 -37.25 13.99 -6.89
N THR A 126 -36.61 14.99 -6.29
CA THR A 126 -37.19 16.34 -6.10
C THR A 126 -37.48 17.03 -7.44
N LEU A 127 -36.55 16.94 -8.40
CA LEU A 127 -36.77 17.46 -9.75
C LEU A 127 -37.85 16.69 -10.51
N GLU A 128 -37.96 15.37 -10.31
CA GLU A 128 -39.05 14.56 -10.87
C GLU A 128 -40.42 15.00 -10.35
N VAL A 129 -40.54 15.35 -9.06
CA VAL A 129 -41.77 15.94 -8.50
C VAL A 129 -42.10 17.26 -9.19
N ALA A 130 -41.11 18.12 -9.41
CA ALA A 130 -41.31 19.39 -10.12
C ALA A 130 -41.74 19.19 -11.59
N ALA A 131 -41.21 18.16 -12.27
CA ALA A 131 -41.62 17.79 -13.62
C ALA A 131 -43.07 17.29 -13.67
N VAL A 132 -43.49 16.47 -12.69
CA VAL A 132 -44.89 16.01 -12.60
C VAL A 132 -45.84 17.18 -12.30
N GLU A 133 -45.45 18.14 -11.47
CA GLU A 133 -46.23 19.37 -11.24
C GLU A 133 -46.36 20.22 -12.51
N ALA A 134 -45.28 20.38 -13.29
CA ALA A 134 -45.34 21.04 -14.58
C ALA A 134 -46.27 20.29 -15.57
N GLU A 135 -46.28 18.96 -15.54
CA GLU A 135 -47.16 18.14 -16.35
C GLU A 135 -48.64 18.28 -15.94
N LYS A 136 -48.93 18.32 -14.64
CA LYS A 136 -50.27 18.64 -14.12
C LYS A 136 -50.75 20.02 -14.58
N ALA A 137 -49.87 21.02 -14.51
CA ALA A 137 -50.18 22.37 -14.99
C ALA A 137 -50.46 22.38 -16.50
N LEU A 138 -49.73 21.59 -17.29
CA LEU A 138 -49.97 21.42 -18.72
C LEU A 138 -51.32 20.75 -19.00
N VAL A 139 -51.68 19.70 -18.27
CA VAL A 139 -52.99 19.03 -18.38
C VAL A 139 -54.13 20.02 -18.11
N ASN A 140 -54.00 20.83 -17.05
CA ASN A 140 -54.98 21.86 -16.72
C ASN A 140 -55.10 22.93 -17.81
N ALA A 141 -53.98 23.44 -18.32
CA ALA A 141 -53.96 24.41 -19.41
C ALA A 141 -54.57 23.83 -20.70
N ARG A 142 -54.33 22.54 -20.98
CA ARG A 142 -54.91 21.87 -22.14
C ARG A 142 -56.42 21.72 -22.02
N ALA A 143 -56.91 21.29 -20.86
CA ALA A 143 -58.33 21.20 -20.60
C ALA A 143 -59.01 22.58 -20.65
N ALA A 144 -58.36 23.65 -20.16
CA ALA A 144 -58.86 25.01 -20.27
C ALA A 144 -58.95 25.47 -21.73
N LEU A 145 -57.93 25.21 -22.55
CA LEU A 145 -57.97 25.50 -23.99
C LEU A 145 -59.08 24.72 -24.70
N ASP A 146 -59.23 23.43 -24.40
CA ASP A 146 -60.24 22.61 -25.07
C ASP A 146 -61.66 23.05 -24.66
N LYS A 147 -61.89 23.47 -23.40
CA LYS A 147 -63.15 24.11 -22.98
C LYS A 147 -63.38 25.45 -23.69
N ALA A 148 -62.35 26.30 -23.80
CA ALA A 148 -62.43 27.58 -24.49
C ALA A 148 -62.74 27.42 -25.99
N LYS A 149 -62.25 26.36 -26.64
CA LYS A 149 -62.61 26.03 -28.04
C LYS A 149 -64.09 25.66 -28.20
N VAL A 150 -64.67 24.93 -27.25
CA VAL A 150 -66.10 24.61 -27.27
C VAL A 150 -66.92 25.89 -27.17
N ASP A 151 -66.53 26.81 -26.30
CA ASP A 151 -67.22 28.10 -26.13
C ASP A 151 -67.03 29.04 -27.33
N ALA A 152 -65.81 29.15 -27.87
CA ALA A 152 -65.51 29.98 -29.03
C ALA A 152 -66.14 29.46 -30.35
N ALA A 153 -66.55 28.19 -30.41
CA ALA A 153 -67.24 27.61 -31.55
C ALA A 153 -68.73 27.99 -31.62
N LEU A 154 -69.28 28.65 -30.60
CA LEU A 154 -70.67 29.13 -30.60
C LEU A 154 -70.88 30.22 -31.67
N PRO A 155 -71.86 30.07 -32.57
CA PRO A 155 -72.15 31.08 -33.59
C PRO A 155 -72.57 32.42 -32.99
N LYS A 156 -72.16 33.53 -33.62
CA LYS A 156 -72.56 34.90 -33.22
C LYS A 156 -74.07 35.13 -33.13
N GLN A 157 -74.88 34.31 -33.81
CA GLN A 157 -76.34 34.39 -33.75
C GLN A 157 -76.93 33.78 -32.47
N GLN A 158 -76.16 32.96 -31.74
CA GLN A 158 -76.62 32.19 -30.56
C GLN A 158 -76.08 32.74 -29.22
N VAL A 159 -75.14 33.70 -29.27
CA VAL A 159 -74.51 34.33 -28.10
C VAL A 159 -74.43 35.85 -28.31
N SER A 160 -74.38 36.62 -27.22
CA SER A 160 -74.24 38.07 -27.32
C SER A 160 -72.91 38.44 -27.99
N ALA A 161 -72.85 39.58 -28.68
CA ALA A 161 -71.62 40.04 -29.33
C ALA A 161 -70.45 40.18 -28.32
N LEU A 162 -70.76 40.64 -27.10
CA LEU A 162 -69.79 40.76 -26.01
C LEU A 162 -69.27 39.38 -25.54
N ASP A 163 -70.17 38.41 -25.39
CA ASP A 163 -69.78 37.05 -24.98
C ASP A 163 -68.97 36.35 -26.06
N TYR A 164 -69.32 36.55 -27.34
CA TYR A 164 -68.52 36.05 -28.45
C TYR A 164 -67.09 36.59 -28.39
N ASP A 165 -66.92 37.92 -28.29
CA ASP A 165 -65.60 38.54 -28.23
C ASP A 165 -64.81 38.08 -26.99
N ARG A 166 -65.50 37.88 -25.86
CA ARG A 166 -64.90 37.30 -24.65
C ARG A 166 -64.42 35.87 -24.86
N HIS A 167 -65.22 35.01 -25.50
CA HIS A 167 -64.82 33.63 -25.78
C HIS A 167 -63.64 33.55 -26.74
N GLN A 168 -63.55 34.43 -27.74
CA GLN A 168 -62.37 34.53 -28.61
C GLN A 168 -61.12 34.96 -27.82
N ALA A 169 -61.24 35.98 -26.95
CA ALA A 169 -60.13 36.43 -26.13
C ALA A 169 -59.64 35.34 -25.15
N GLU A 170 -60.55 34.55 -24.56
CA GLU A 170 -60.19 33.42 -23.70
C GLU A 170 -59.51 32.29 -24.47
N LEU A 171 -59.93 32.01 -25.71
CA LEU A 171 -59.24 31.03 -26.58
C LEU A 171 -57.80 31.44 -26.87
N ASP A 172 -57.58 32.72 -27.20
CA ASP A 172 -56.24 33.26 -27.43
C ASP A 172 -55.37 33.18 -26.17
N ARG A 173 -55.95 33.53 -25.01
CA ARG A 173 -55.28 33.45 -23.71
C ARG A 173 -54.87 32.01 -23.38
N ALA A 174 -55.81 31.06 -23.51
CA ALA A 174 -55.57 29.65 -23.22
C ALA A 174 -54.55 29.03 -24.19
N THR A 175 -54.52 29.49 -25.45
CA THR A 175 -53.52 29.04 -26.44
C THR A 175 -52.11 29.46 -26.03
N ARG A 176 -51.93 30.72 -25.59
CA ARG A 176 -50.63 31.21 -25.11
C ARG A 176 -50.20 30.53 -23.81
N ASP A 177 -51.13 30.32 -22.87
CA ASP A 177 -50.83 29.64 -21.60
C ASP A 177 -50.40 28.18 -21.85
N LEU A 178 -51.04 27.48 -22.78
CA LEU A 178 -50.62 26.12 -23.15
C LEU A 178 -49.16 26.07 -23.60
N VAL A 179 -48.73 26.98 -24.47
CA VAL A 179 -47.35 27.06 -24.95
C VAL A 179 -46.38 27.27 -23.79
N ILE A 180 -46.70 28.19 -22.87
CA ILE A 180 -45.89 28.46 -21.67
C ILE A 180 -45.76 27.20 -20.81
N LYS A 181 -46.85 26.45 -20.59
CA LYS A 181 -46.80 25.22 -19.79
C LYS A 181 -46.06 24.08 -20.50
N GLN A 182 -46.13 24.01 -21.83
CA GLN A 182 -45.34 23.05 -22.62
C GLN A 182 -43.85 23.30 -22.47
N ASP A 183 -43.41 24.56 -22.60
CA ASP A 183 -42.01 24.93 -22.42
C ASP A 183 -41.55 24.68 -20.97
N SER A 184 -42.40 24.97 -19.99
CA SER A 184 -42.13 24.68 -18.58
C SER A 184 -41.91 23.18 -18.31
N LEU A 185 -42.73 22.31 -18.90
CA LEU A 185 -42.56 20.85 -18.77
C LEU A 185 -41.25 20.39 -19.43
N LYS A 186 -40.97 20.87 -20.64
CA LYS A 186 -39.73 20.55 -21.36
C LYS A 186 -38.50 20.93 -20.52
N ASN A 187 -38.46 22.14 -19.99
CA ASN A 187 -37.36 22.61 -19.15
C ASN A 187 -37.19 21.76 -17.88
N ALA A 188 -38.29 21.36 -17.24
CA ALA A 188 -38.27 20.49 -16.06
C ALA A 188 -37.74 19.08 -16.38
N GLN A 189 -38.17 18.50 -17.51
CA GLN A 189 -37.69 17.19 -17.97
C GLN A 189 -36.19 17.21 -18.31
N GLU A 190 -35.73 18.26 -18.98
CA GLU A 190 -34.31 18.45 -19.27
C GLU A 190 -33.47 18.63 -17.98
N ALA A 191 -34.01 19.32 -16.97
CA ALA A 191 -33.34 19.46 -15.68
C ALA A 191 -33.17 18.11 -14.97
N VAL A 192 -34.18 17.24 -14.99
CA VAL A 192 -34.11 15.86 -14.48
C VAL A 192 -33.04 15.06 -15.23
N ALA A 193 -33.04 15.12 -16.56
CA ALA A 193 -32.08 14.40 -17.40
C ALA A 193 -30.64 14.82 -17.11
N ARG A 194 -30.38 16.15 -17.07
CA ARG A 194 -29.06 16.70 -16.73
C ARG A 194 -28.61 16.26 -15.34
N ARG A 195 -29.47 16.35 -14.32
CA ARG A 195 -29.09 15.97 -12.95
C ARG A 195 -28.73 14.49 -12.83
N LYS A 196 -29.47 13.61 -13.53
CA LYS A 196 -29.17 12.17 -13.58
C LYS A 196 -27.81 11.90 -14.22
N GLU A 197 -27.50 12.57 -15.32
CA GLU A 197 -26.22 12.41 -16.03
C GLU A 197 -25.05 12.92 -15.18
N ASP A 198 -25.16 14.15 -14.64
CA ASP A 198 -24.16 14.74 -13.76
C ASP A 198 -23.89 13.87 -12.52
N GLY A 199 -24.96 13.38 -11.90
CA GLY A 199 -24.89 12.50 -10.75
C GLY A 199 -24.22 11.15 -11.05
N ALA A 200 -24.52 10.54 -12.19
CA ALA A 200 -23.87 9.30 -12.62
C ALA A 200 -22.36 9.52 -12.89
N LEU A 201 -21.99 10.66 -13.48
CA LEU A 201 -20.59 11.04 -13.69
C LEU A 201 -19.85 11.28 -12.37
N GLU A 202 -20.48 11.94 -11.40
CA GLU A 202 -19.93 12.18 -10.07
C GLU A 202 -19.64 10.85 -9.33
N VAL A 203 -20.63 9.95 -9.28
CA VAL A 203 -20.47 8.63 -8.66
C VAL A 203 -19.39 7.82 -9.38
N ARG A 204 -19.35 7.85 -10.72
CA ARG A 204 -18.32 7.14 -11.51
C ARG A 204 -16.91 7.68 -11.23
N LYS A 205 -16.76 9.00 -11.08
CA LYS A 205 -15.48 9.62 -10.68
C LYS A 205 -15.02 9.12 -9.31
N MET A 206 -15.93 9.03 -8.34
CA MET A 206 -15.63 8.50 -7.01
C MET A 206 -15.26 7.01 -7.05
N GLN A 207 -15.94 6.19 -7.86
CA GLN A 207 -15.59 4.78 -8.07
C GLN A 207 -14.20 4.60 -8.65
N ILE A 208 -13.83 5.41 -9.64
CA ILE A 208 -12.48 5.38 -10.24
C ILE A 208 -11.43 5.75 -9.20
N ASN A 209 -11.69 6.77 -8.37
CA ASN A 209 -10.78 7.17 -7.30
C ASN A 209 -10.62 6.05 -6.24
N GLU A 210 -11.70 5.41 -5.83
CA GLU A 210 -11.64 4.25 -4.92
C GLU A 210 -10.85 3.09 -5.52
N ALA A 211 -11.11 2.75 -6.79
CA ALA A 211 -10.39 1.68 -7.49
C ALA A 211 -8.89 1.99 -7.60
N PHE A 212 -8.53 3.25 -7.85
CA PHE A 212 -7.15 3.71 -7.86
C PHE A 212 -6.47 3.53 -6.49
N GLN A 213 -7.14 3.91 -5.39
CA GLN A 213 -6.60 3.74 -4.04
C GLN A 213 -6.48 2.25 -3.65
N LEU A 214 -7.44 1.41 -4.04
CA LEU A 214 -7.35 -0.04 -3.85
C LEU A 214 -6.17 -0.65 -4.61
N ALA A 215 -5.93 -0.21 -5.84
CA ALA A 215 -4.76 -0.64 -6.61
C ALA A 215 -3.45 -0.19 -5.95
N GLN A 216 -3.40 1.03 -5.41
CA GLN A 216 -2.24 1.55 -4.69
C GLN A 216 -1.97 0.77 -3.39
N LEU A 217 -3.04 0.37 -2.67
CA LEU A 217 -2.90 -0.50 -1.49
C LEU A 217 -2.36 -1.88 -1.88
N ALA A 218 -2.85 -2.47 -2.97
CA ALA A 218 -2.33 -3.74 -3.46
C ALA A 218 -0.85 -3.65 -3.86
N GLN A 219 -0.41 -2.50 -4.40
CA GLN A 219 0.99 -2.24 -4.71
C GLN A 219 1.87 -2.09 -3.47
N SER A 220 1.31 -1.71 -2.31
CA SER A 220 2.06 -1.61 -1.04
C SER A 220 2.44 -2.96 -0.42
N GLU A 221 1.97 -4.05 -1.01
CA GLU A 221 2.32 -5.42 -0.67
C GLU A 221 3.27 -6.00 -1.71
N VAL A 222 4.41 -6.52 -1.25
CA VAL A 222 5.34 -7.30 -2.06
C VAL A 222 5.10 -8.77 -1.79
N ARG A 223 4.77 -9.51 -2.83
CA ARG A 223 4.57 -10.97 -2.79
C ARG A 223 5.78 -11.71 -3.35
N ALA A 224 6.05 -12.89 -2.80
CA ALA A 224 7.02 -13.81 -3.35
C ALA A 224 6.51 -14.32 -4.71
N THR A 225 7.37 -14.26 -5.73
CA THR A 225 7.07 -14.81 -7.08
C THR A 225 7.46 -16.29 -7.20
N ARG A 226 8.14 -16.82 -6.18
CA ARG A 226 8.73 -18.14 -6.14
C ARG A 226 8.87 -18.61 -4.70
N ASP A 227 9.12 -19.91 -4.55
CA ASP A 227 9.44 -20.50 -3.27
C ASP A 227 10.88 -20.15 -2.88
N GLY A 228 11.13 -19.96 -1.58
CA GLY A 228 12.48 -19.61 -1.13
C GLY A 228 12.54 -19.23 0.34
N VAL A 229 13.65 -18.59 0.71
CA VAL A 229 13.89 -18.09 2.07
C VAL A 229 14.20 -16.61 2.05
N VAL A 230 13.59 -15.87 2.96
CA VAL A 230 13.76 -14.42 3.09
C VAL A 230 15.11 -14.11 3.75
N VAL A 231 15.90 -13.25 3.12
CA VAL A 231 17.15 -12.70 3.64
C VAL A 231 17.05 -11.19 3.68
N HIS A 232 17.28 -10.61 4.86
CA HIS A 232 17.17 -9.17 5.06
C HIS A 232 18.41 -8.45 4.53
N GLY A 233 18.20 -7.30 3.90
CA GLY A 233 19.25 -6.39 3.43
C GLY A 233 19.71 -5.42 4.51
N TYR A 234 20.63 -4.54 4.10
CA TYR A 234 21.16 -3.47 4.94
C TYR A 234 20.63 -2.12 4.48
N SER A 235 20.32 -1.26 5.44
CA SER A 235 19.95 0.12 5.17
C SER A 235 21.14 0.89 4.59
N MET A 236 20.89 1.65 3.53
CA MET A 236 21.91 2.45 2.86
C MET A 236 22.37 3.66 3.69
N ILE A 237 21.60 4.06 4.71
CA ILE A 237 21.83 5.29 5.47
C ILE A 237 22.66 5.01 6.72
N ASN A 238 22.21 4.07 7.56
CA ASN A 238 22.84 3.73 8.83
C ASN A 238 23.62 2.41 8.79
N GLY A 239 23.54 1.63 7.70
CA GLY A 239 24.25 0.36 7.57
C GLY A 239 23.74 -0.76 8.49
N GLU A 240 22.63 -0.52 9.19
CA GLU A 240 21.97 -1.48 10.06
C GLU A 240 21.15 -2.48 9.25
N ARG A 241 20.85 -3.62 9.88
CA ARG A 241 19.98 -4.64 9.30
C ARG A 241 18.53 -4.13 9.26
N LEU A 242 17.88 -4.28 8.12
CA LEU A 242 16.48 -3.87 7.95
C LEU A 242 15.57 -4.98 8.47
N ASP A 243 14.76 -4.68 9.48
CA ASP A 243 13.80 -5.60 10.08
C ASP A 243 12.39 -4.99 10.10
N GLU A 244 11.41 -5.74 10.61
CA GLU A 244 10.07 -5.23 10.87
C GLU A 244 10.15 -4.01 11.82
N GLY A 245 9.56 -2.88 11.39
CA GLY A 245 9.64 -1.59 12.07
C GLY A 245 10.77 -0.67 11.60
N SER A 246 11.70 -1.13 10.76
CA SER A 246 12.72 -0.28 10.14
C SER A 246 12.11 0.64 9.08
N THR A 247 12.81 1.74 8.78
CA THR A 247 12.42 2.68 7.71
C THR A 247 13.28 2.48 6.47
N ALA A 248 12.64 2.57 5.30
CA ALA A 248 13.31 2.47 4.01
C ALA A 248 12.69 3.44 2.99
N TRP A 249 13.44 3.75 1.93
CA TRP A 249 13.00 4.66 0.87
C TRP A 249 12.35 3.87 -0.27
N PRO A 250 11.31 4.41 -0.93
CA PRO A 250 10.74 3.80 -2.13
C PRO A 250 11.83 3.47 -3.17
N GLY A 251 11.77 2.27 -3.75
CA GLY A 251 12.75 1.80 -4.75
C GLY A 251 14.03 1.20 -4.17
N ASN A 252 14.30 1.32 -2.87
CA ASN A 252 15.43 0.66 -2.23
C ASN A 252 15.18 -0.85 -2.08
N ALA A 253 16.24 -1.66 -2.20
CA ALA A 253 16.18 -3.07 -1.86
C ALA A 253 16.25 -3.23 -0.32
N VAL A 254 15.28 -3.96 0.25
CA VAL A 254 15.24 -4.25 1.71
C VAL A 254 15.59 -5.68 2.05
N GLY A 255 15.62 -6.55 1.04
CA GLY A 255 15.97 -7.95 1.21
C GLY A 255 15.88 -8.72 -0.09
N THR A 256 16.06 -10.03 -0.02
CA THR A 256 15.96 -10.96 -1.14
C THR A 256 15.23 -12.23 -0.70
N VAL A 257 14.40 -12.79 -1.56
CA VAL A 257 13.93 -14.17 -1.43
C VAL A 257 14.87 -15.04 -2.25
N LEU A 258 15.67 -15.85 -1.57
CA LEU A 258 16.57 -16.80 -2.23
C LEU A 258 15.82 -18.10 -2.48
N GLY A 259 15.67 -18.48 -3.74
CA GLY A 259 15.16 -19.80 -4.10
C GLY A 259 16.18 -20.91 -3.89
N ASP A 260 15.74 -22.14 -4.12
CA ASP A 260 16.52 -23.37 -4.00
C ASP A 260 16.97 -23.94 -5.35
N GLY A 261 16.79 -23.17 -6.44
CA GLY A 261 17.06 -23.57 -7.80
C GLY A 261 18.55 -23.59 -8.20
N HIS A 262 18.78 -23.49 -9.52
CA HIS A 262 20.11 -23.59 -10.11
C HIS A 262 21.03 -22.48 -9.59
N MET A 263 22.12 -22.88 -8.94
CA MET A 263 23.19 -21.98 -8.53
C MET A 263 24.08 -21.66 -9.72
N ALA A 264 24.62 -20.45 -9.75
CA ALA A 264 25.70 -20.05 -10.66
C ALA A 264 26.81 -19.35 -9.86
N VAL A 265 28.01 -19.28 -10.43
CA VAL A 265 29.09 -18.46 -9.86
C VAL A 265 29.20 -17.17 -10.64
N THR A 266 29.08 -16.05 -9.95
CA THR A 266 29.37 -14.73 -10.49
C THR A 266 30.81 -14.36 -10.09
N ALA A 267 31.71 -14.24 -11.06
CA ALA A 267 33.08 -13.78 -10.85
C ALA A 267 33.29 -12.37 -11.40
N TRP A 268 34.14 -11.59 -10.75
CA TRP A 268 34.49 -10.24 -11.22
C TRP A 268 35.86 -10.24 -11.88
N VAL A 269 35.89 -9.80 -13.13
CA VAL A 269 37.07 -9.77 -14.00
C VAL A 269 37.55 -8.33 -14.12
N LEU A 270 38.78 -8.04 -13.70
CA LEU A 270 39.36 -6.71 -13.88
C LEU A 270 39.50 -6.39 -15.37
N GLU A 271 39.38 -5.11 -15.76
CA GLU A 271 39.51 -4.67 -17.15
C GLU A 271 40.81 -5.15 -17.84
N ALA A 272 41.91 -5.19 -17.08
CA ALA A 272 43.19 -5.71 -17.57
C ALA A 272 43.17 -7.20 -17.91
N ASP A 273 42.30 -7.97 -17.25
CA ASP A 273 42.22 -9.42 -17.36
C ASP A 273 41.11 -9.89 -18.32
N ARG A 274 40.19 -8.99 -18.71
CA ARG A 274 39.08 -9.25 -19.64
C ARG A 274 39.50 -9.90 -20.97
N PRO A 275 40.64 -9.52 -21.62
CA PRO A 275 41.05 -10.12 -22.89
C PRO A 275 41.42 -11.60 -22.81
N TYR A 276 41.72 -12.11 -21.61
CA TYR A 276 42.19 -13.49 -21.39
C TYR A 276 41.07 -14.48 -21.09
N LEU A 277 39.82 -14.01 -21.00
CA LEU A 277 38.64 -14.82 -20.73
C LEU A 277 37.68 -14.83 -21.92
N ARG A 278 37.20 -16.02 -22.29
CA ARG A 278 36.25 -16.24 -23.37
C ARG A 278 34.97 -16.90 -22.86
N ASP A 279 33.85 -16.57 -23.48
CA ASP A 279 32.60 -17.29 -23.25
C ASP A 279 32.78 -18.77 -23.66
N GLY A 280 32.22 -19.68 -22.88
CA GLY A 280 32.34 -21.13 -23.03
C GLY A 280 33.62 -21.75 -22.46
N GLN A 281 34.54 -20.96 -21.90
CA GLN A 281 35.79 -21.46 -21.32
C GLN A 281 35.55 -22.30 -20.06
N ALA A 282 36.25 -23.43 -19.94
CA ALA A 282 36.22 -24.25 -18.72
C ALA A 282 37.11 -23.64 -17.63
N VAL A 283 36.57 -23.57 -16.41
CA VAL A 283 37.23 -22.99 -15.24
C VAL A 283 37.16 -23.94 -14.05
N SER A 284 38.19 -23.91 -13.21
CA SER A 284 38.26 -24.61 -11.93
C SER A 284 37.75 -23.69 -10.84
N LEU A 285 36.81 -24.17 -10.04
CA LEU A 285 36.15 -23.44 -8.96
C LEU A 285 36.57 -24.05 -7.64
N ARG A 286 37.14 -23.23 -6.76
CA ARG A 286 37.52 -23.59 -5.39
C ARG A 286 36.71 -22.74 -4.43
N PHE A 287 35.97 -23.37 -3.54
CA PHE A 287 35.10 -22.68 -2.59
C PHE A 287 35.81 -22.55 -1.25
N ASP A 288 35.85 -21.35 -0.68
CA ASP A 288 36.50 -21.11 0.62
C ASP A 288 35.77 -21.83 1.76
N ALA A 289 34.44 -21.89 1.66
CA ALA A 289 33.62 -22.66 2.60
C ALA A 289 33.86 -24.18 2.51
N LEU A 290 34.29 -24.73 1.36
CA LEU A 290 34.46 -26.18 1.14
C LEU A 290 35.93 -26.52 0.80
N PRO A 291 36.85 -26.46 1.78
CA PRO A 291 38.27 -26.68 1.53
C PRO A 291 38.54 -28.08 0.94
N GLY A 292 39.38 -28.13 -0.09
CA GLY A 292 39.82 -29.36 -0.75
C GLY A 292 38.86 -29.91 -1.82
N ARG A 293 37.68 -29.30 -2.03
CA ARG A 293 36.77 -29.66 -3.13
C ARG A 293 36.97 -28.70 -4.30
N VAL A 294 37.14 -29.27 -5.48
CA VAL A 294 37.30 -28.53 -6.75
C VAL A 294 36.13 -28.91 -7.66
N LEU A 295 35.51 -27.93 -8.28
CA LEU A 295 34.42 -28.14 -9.23
C LEU A 295 34.76 -27.49 -10.56
N THR A 296 34.48 -28.17 -11.67
CA THR A 296 34.66 -27.58 -12.99
C THR A 296 33.38 -26.87 -13.43
N GLY A 297 33.47 -25.59 -13.75
CA GLY A 297 32.38 -24.78 -14.33
C GLY A 297 32.69 -24.34 -15.75
N ARG A 298 31.68 -23.78 -16.44
CA ARG A 298 31.84 -23.18 -17.76
C ARG A 298 31.43 -21.71 -17.71
N VAL A 299 32.27 -20.81 -18.21
CA VAL A 299 31.91 -19.38 -18.35
C VAL A 299 30.73 -19.29 -19.33
N ALA A 300 29.57 -18.90 -18.86
CA ALA A 300 28.36 -18.77 -19.65
C ALA A 300 28.36 -17.45 -20.44
N SER A 301 28.70 -16.35 -19.76
CA SER A 301 28.69 -15.02 -20.36
C SER A 301 29.51 -14.02 -19.55
N ILE A 302 30.15 -13.07 -20.21
CA ILE A 302 30.79 -11.92 -19.57
C ILE A 302 30.09 -10.63 -19.99
N THR A 303 29.79 -9.74 -19.04
CA THR A 303 29.13 -8.46 -19.35
C THR A 303 29.97 -7.60 -20.30
N SER A 304 29.31 -6.78 -21.12
CA SER A 304 29.95 -5.83 -22.03
C SER A 304 30.25 -4.48 -21.37
N ALA A 305 29.51 -4.13 -20.32
CA ALA A 305 29.74 -2.94 -19.51
C ALA A 305 30.46 -3.30 -18.21
N PRO A 306 31.51 -2.55 -17.83
CA PRO A 306 32.17 -2.71 -16.54
C PRO A 306 31.41 -1.98 -15.42
N GLU A 307 31.44 -2.57 -14.23
CA GLU A 307 30.88 -2.04 -12.99
C GLU A 307 32.02 -1.59 -12.06
N ALA A 308 31.76 -0.54 -11.28
CA ALA A 308 32.67 -0.11 -10.23
C ALA A 308 32.38 -0.86 -8.93
N ARG A 309 33.42 -1.35 -8.25
CA ARG A 309 33.31 -1.89 -6.89
C ARG A 309 34.12 -1.02 -5.93
N PRO A 310 33.53 0.03 -5.33
CA PRO A 310 34.26 0.99 -4.49
C PRO A 310 35.06 0.34 -3.35
N ARG A 311 34.58 -0.79 -2.82
CA ARG A 311 35.26 -1.56 -1.77
C ARG A 311 36.54 -2.26 -2.23
N TRP A 312 36.71 -2.47 -3.53
CA TRP A 312 37.86 -3.14 -4.16
C TRP A 312 38.79 -2.15 -4.89
N GLY A 313 38.59 -0.86 -4.66
CA GLY A 313 39.36 0.24 -5.26
C GLY A 313 38.71 0.86 -6.50
N LEU A 314 39.50 1.61 -7.27
CA LEU A 314 39.06 2.35 -8.46
C LEU A 314 39.01 1.49 -9.74
N GLY A 315 39.19 0.18 -9.61
CA GLY A 315 39.18 -0.76 -10.73
C GLY A 315 37.80 -0.88 -11.39
N ARG A 316 37.79 -1.10 -12.70
CA ARG A 316 36.61 -1.41 -13.50
C ARG A 316 36.52 -2.93 -13.64
N TYR A 317 35.39 -3.51 -13.25
CA TYR A 317 35.21 -4.96 -13.20
C TYR A 317 34.07 -5.39 -14.12
N PHE A 318 34.31 -6.39 -14.95
CA PHE A 318 33.30 -7.06 -15.77
C PHE A 318 32.76 -8.27 -15.01
N ARG A 319 31.46 -8.54 -15.09
CA ARG A 319 30.82 -9.65 -14.41
C ARG A 319 30.83 -10.87 -15.34
N ALA A 320 31.53 -11.93 -14.94
CA ALA A 320 31.56 -13.22 -15.62
C ALA A 320 30.63 -14.20 -14.90
N ARG A 321 29.57 -14.65 -15.57
CA ARG A 321 28.71 -15.72 -15.08
C ARG A 321 29.28 -17.07 -15.47
N ILE A 322 29.37 -17.98 -14.53
CA ILE A 322 29.88 -19.34 -14.71
C ILE A 322 28.78 -20.31 -14.31
N ASP A 323 28.35 -21.13 -15.27
CA ASP A 323 27.35 -22.17 -15.03
C ASP A 323 27.99 -23.38 -14.36
N LEU A 324 27.28 -23.90 -13.37
CA LEU A 324 27.63 -25.09 -12.61
C LEU A 324 26.97 -26.33 -13.25
N PRO A 325 27.60 -27.52 -13.21
CA PRO A 325 26.96 -28.76 -13.65
C PRO A 325 25.68 -29.05 -12.84
N ALA A 326 24.61 -29.54 -13.48
CA ALA A 326 23.31 -29.77 -12.83
C ALA A 326 23.41 -30.71 -11.60
N ASP A 327 24.29 -31.72 -11.63
CA ASP A 327 24.48 -32.72 -10.58
C ASP A 327 25.83 -32.57 -9.85
N HIS A 328 26.18 -31.34 -9.46
CA HIS A 328 27.45 -31.05 -8.79
C HIS A 328 27.60 -31.72 -7.42
N GLY A 329 26.51 -32.17 -6.77
CA GLY A 329 26.54 -32.96 -5.53
C GLY A 329 27.18 -32.25 -4.31
N LEU A 330 27.51 -30.97 -4.44
CA LEU A 330 28.07 -30.13 -3.38
C LEU A 330 26.94 -29.36 -2.70
N PRO A 331 26.98 -29.21 -1.35
CA PRO A 331 26.04 -28.37 -0.63
C PRO A 331 26.39 -26.89 -0.81
N LEU A 332 26.23 -26.39 -2.04
CA LEU A 332 26.47 -24.99 -2.37
C LEU A 332 25.37 -24.13 -1.76
N VAL A 333 25.78 -22.99 -1.23
CA VAL A 333 24.91 -22.01 -0.59
C VAL A 333 25.21 -20.66 -1.20
N ALA A 334 24.18 -19.86 -1.50
CA ALA A 334 24.38 -18.53 -2.04
C ALA A 334 25.18 -17.64 -1.08
N GLY A 335 26.04 -16.79 -1.63
CA GLY A 335 26.97 -15.92 -0.93
C GLY A 335 28.32 -16.57 -0.57
N MET A 336 28.56 -17.84 -0.91
CA MET A 336 29.88 -18.47 -0.74
C MET A 336 30.90 -17.83 -1.68
N SER A 337 32.10 -17.55 -1.19
CA SER A 337 33.26 -17.09 -1.95
C SER A 337 33.86 -18.21 -2.78
N VAL A 338 34.20 -17.88 -4.02
CA VAL A 338 34.79 -18.80 -4.99
C VAL A 338 36.04 -18.19 -5.57
N LEU A 339 37.15 -18.90 -5.48
CA LEU A 339 38.32 -18.64 -6.31
C LEU A 339 38.14 -19.36 -7.64
N VAL A 340 38.14 -18.59 -8.73
CA VAL A 340 38.04 -19.11 -10.09
C VAL A 340 39.42 -19.08 -10.73
N GLU A 341 39.87 -20.25 -11.18
CA GLU A 341 41.13 -20.43 -11.89
C GLU A 341 40.82 -20.84 -13.34
N PRO A 342 41.37 -20.16 -14.36
CA PRO A 342 41.20 -20.55 -15.75
C PRO A 342 41.99 -21.84 -16.03
N GLY A 343 41.29 -22.87 -16.50
CA GLY A 343 41.84 -24.20 -16.76
C GLY A 343 41.45 -25.25 -15.71
N VAL A 344 41.72 -26.53 -16.01
CA VAL A 344 41.46 -27.66 -15.11
C VAL A 344 42.71 -27.86 -14.26
N SER A 345 42.80 -27.16 -13.13
CA SER A 345 43.89 -27.40 -12.16
C SER A 345 43.57 -28.64 -11.33
N ALA A 346 44.51 -29.58 -11.26
CA ALA A 346 44.41 -30.75 -10.38
C ALA A 346 44.42 -30.30 -8.91
N PRO A 347 43.68 -30.96 -8.00
CA PRO A 347 43.54 -30.51 -6.63
C PRO A 347 44.90 -30.52 -5.91
N ALA A 348 45.44 -29.33 -5.65
CA ALA A 348 46.52 -29.18 -4.69
C ALA A 348 45.94 -29.38 -3.28
N ALA A 349 46.22 -30.55 -2.71
CA ALA A 349 45.86 -30.91 -1.34
C ALA A 349 46.55 -29.95 -0.36
N GLN A 350 45.80 -28.97 0.15
CA GLN A 350 46.19 -28.29 1.37
C GLN A 350 45.86 -29.20 2.55
N PRO A 351 46.75 -29.33 3.55
CA PRO A 351 46.47 -30.16 4.72
C PRO A 351 45.23 -29.62 5.41
N ALA A 352 44.20 -30.47 5.51
CA ALA A 352 43.04 -30.22 6.34
C ALA A 352 43.54 -30.02 7.77
N ARG A 353 43.59 -28.76 8.23
CA ARG A 353 43.89 -28.48 9.64
C ARG A 353 42.80 -29.17 10.46
N VAL A 354 43.23 -30.14 11.25
CA VAL A 354 42.38 -30.89 12.19
C VAL A 354 41.71 -29.88 13.12
N ALA A 355 40.39 -29.97 13.19
CA ALA A 355 39.54 -29.05 13.92
C ALA A 355 39.92 -29.03 15.41
N ALA A 356 40.61 -27.97 15.83
CA ALA A 356 40.51 -27.48 17.20
C ALA A 356 39.08 -26.93 17.40
N GLY A 357 38.55 -27.02 18.62
CA GLY A 357 37.21 -26.56 18.97
C GLY A 357 36.91 -25.20 18.32
N LEU A 358 35.83 -25.15 17.53
CA LEU A 358 35.48 -23.96 16.78
C LEU A 358 34.78 -23.00 17.73
N THR A 359 35.45 -21.90 18.05
CA THR A 359 34.92 -20.88 18.93
C THR A 359 34.36 -19.72 18.11
N ILE A 360 33.08 -19.44 18.28
CA ILE A 360 32.36 -18.38 17.58
C ILE A 360 31.71 -17.42 18.57
N GLU A 361 31.56 -16.17 18.14
CA GLU A 361 30.83 -15.15 18.88
C GLU A 361 29.35 -15.22 18.52
N GLY A 362 28.51 -15.12 19.54
CA GLY A 362 27.06 -15.03 19.38
C GLY A 362 26.44 -14.14 20.44
N GLU A 363 25.13 -14.00 20.34
CA GLU A 363 24.30 -13.25 21.27
C GLU A 363 23.12 -14.10 21.70
N ILE A 364 22.70 -13.97 22.96
CA ILE A 364 21.46 -14.60 23.42
C ILE A 364 20.28 -13.85 22.83
N ALA A 365 19.57 -14.51 21.92
CA ALA A 365 18.35 -13.97 21.32
C ALA A 365 17.13 -14.74 21.82
N SER A 366 16.02 -14.03 22.04
CA SER A 366 14.75 -14.69 22.28
C SER A 366 14.13 -15.08 20.94
N ARG A 367 13.70 -16.34 20.81
CA ARG A 367 13.11 -16.85 19.56
C ARG A 367 11.82 -16.16 19.16
N ARG A 368 11.15 -15.51 20.11
CA ARG A 368 9.89 -14.81 19.88
C ARG A 368 9.92 -13.48 20.61
N LEU A 369 10.13 -12.41 19.85
CA LEU A 369 10.06 -11.04 20.33
C LEU A 369 8.69 -10.46 19.97
N MET A 370 8.06 -9.77 20.91
CA MET A 370 6.85 -8.99 20.62
C MET A 370 7.12 -7.52 20.93
N PRO A 371 7.11 -6.63 19.92
CA PRO A 371 7.20 -5.20 20.19
C PRO A 371 5.96 -4.73 20.96
N VAL A 372 6.18 -3.89 21.96
CA VAL A 372 5.15 -3.19 22.73
C VAL A 372 5.11 -1.76 22.20
N SER A 373 4.06 -1.45 21.45
CA SER A 373 3.86 -0.14 20.81
C SER A 373 2.43 0.37 21.06
N PRO A 374 2.19 1.68 20.94
CA PRO A 374 0.84 2.22 20.96
C PRO A 374 -0.01 1.63 19.82
N PRO A 375 -1.31 1.38 20.05
CA PRO A 375 -2.20 0.91 19.00
C PRO A 375 -2.34 1.94 17.87
N THR A 376 -2.69 1.47 16.67
CA THR A 376 -3.04 2.34 15.56
C THR A 376 -4.49 2.81 15.72
N ILE A 377 -4.68 4.03 16.21
CA ILE A 377 -6.00 4.67 16.27
C ILE A 377 -6.07 5.74 15.16
N PRO A 378 -7.12 5.75 14.31
CA PRO A 378 -7.22 6.71 13.23
C PRO A 378 -7.08 8.15 13.72
N PHE A 379 -6.24 8.93 13.01
CA PHE A 379 -5.97 10.36 13.26
C PHE A 379 -5.28 10.69 14.58
N ILE A 380 -4.74 9.71 15.30
CA ILE A 380 -4.06 9.93 16.58
C ILE A 380 -2.62 9.47 16.45
N TRP A 381 -1.73 10.45 16.42
CA TRP A 381 -0.30 10.24 16.15
C TRP A 381 0.56 10.27 17.40
N GLN A 382 0.05 10.84 18.49
CA GLN A 382 0.80 11.09 19.72
C GLN A 382 0.08 10.47 20.92
N TYR A 383 0.86 9.79 21.74
CA TYR A 383 0.41 9.16 22.97
C TYR A 383 1.34 9.55 24.11
N LYS A 384 0.81 9.63 25.33
CA LYS A 384 1.61 9.77 26.55
C LYS A 384 1.72 8.40 27.21
N LEU A 385 2.94 8.01 27.57
CA LEU A 385 3.17 6.77 28.30
C LEU A 385 2.81 6.96 29.78
N ALA A 386 1.66 6.45 30.20
CA ALA A 386 1.16 6.59 31.57
C ALA A 386 1.75 5.53 32.52
N LEU A 387 1.97 4.32 32.00
CA LEU A 387 2.58 3.22 32.75
C LEU A 387 3.49 2.42 31.84
N LEU A 388 4.64 1.99 32.36
CA LEU A 388 5.55 1.05 31.73
C LEU A 388 6.11 0.11 32.78
N ALA A 389 6.06 -1.20 32.52
CA ALA A 389 6.66 -2.21 33.37
C ALA A 389 8.19 -1.99 33.46
N PRO A 390 8.79 -2.13 34.65
CA PRO A 390 10.24 -1.99 34.83
C PRO A 390 11.05 -2.91 33.90
N GLU A 391 12.21 -2.43 33.46
CA GLU A 391 13.13 -3.22 32.65
C GLU A 391 13.61 -4.46 33.40
N GLY A 392 13.55 -5.62 32.74
CA GLY A 392 13.91 -6.90 33.34
C GLY A 392 12.84 -7.50 34.26
N MET A 393 11.65 -6.89 34.36
CA MET A 393 10.52 -7.51 35.06
C MET A 393 9.96 -8.69 34.26
N ARG A 394 9.73 -9.82 34.93
CA ARG A 394 8.93 -10.93 34.37
C ARG A 394 7.45 -10.62 34.54
N VAL A 395 6.73 -10.52 33.43
CA VAL A 395 5.28 -10.35 33.39
C VAL A 395 4.61 -11.70 33.13
N GLN A 396 3.41 -11.90 33.68
CA GLN A 396 2.57 -13.07 33.40
C GLN A 396 1.64 -12.79 32.20
N ALA A 397 1.06 -13.85 31.63
CA ALA A 397 0.02 -13.70 30.62
C ALA A 397 -1.18 -12.90 31.18
N GLY A 398 -1.66 -11.91 30.43
CA GLY A 398 -2.74 -10.99 30.80
C GLY A 398 -2.30 -9.77 31.62
N GLN A 399 -1.06 -9.71 32.11
CA GLN A 399 -0.56 -8.57 32.88
C GLN A 399 -0.27 -7.36 31.97
N SER A 400 -0.61 -6.16 32.40
CA SER A 400 -0.33 -4.92 31.67
C SER A 400 1.18 -4.63 31.62
N ILE A 401 1.70 -4.35 30.41
CA ILE A 401 3.09 -3.99 30.18
C ILE A 401 3.22 -2.48 30.04
N ALA A 402 2.36 -1.88 29.22
CA ALA A 402 2.34 -0.45 28.95
C ALA A 402 0.90 0.05 28.90
N VAL A 403 0.66 1.21 29.48
CA VAL A 403 -0.60 1.93 29.35
C VAL A 403 -0.31 3.26 28.68
N PHE A 404 -0.97 3.48 27.55
CA PHE A 404 -0.90 4.72 26.80
C PHE A 404 -2.15 5.56 27.09
N GLU A 405 -1.98 6.86 27.23
CA GLU A 405 -3.08 7.81 27.38
C GLU A 405 -3.04 8.81 26.23
N SER A 406 -4.23 9.20 25.77
CA SER A 406 -4.40 10.28 24.81
C SER A 406 -5.66 11.06 25.14
N THR A 407 -5.51 12.36 25.37
CA THR A 407 -6.63 13.30 25.57
C THR A 407 -7.42 13.49 24.26
N GLU A 408 -6.76 13.32 23.11
CA GLU A 408 -7.40 13.42 21.79
C GLU A 408 -8.44 12.32 21.57
N VAL A 409 -8.18 11.08 22.01
CA VAL A 409 -9.15 9.97 21.95
C VAL A 409 -10.43 10.35 22.69
N THR A 410 -10.31 10.82 23.94
CA THR A 410 -11.45 11.16 24.79
C THR A 410 -12.23 12.35 24.24
N ASN A 411 -11.55 13.43 23.85
CA ASN A 411 -12.20 14.61 23.28
C ASN A 411 -12.95 14.27 21.99
N ARG A 412 -12.36 13.47 21.12
CA ARG A 412 -12.99 13.03 19.88
C ARG A 412 -14.16 12.10 20.11
N MET A 413 -14.07 11.19 21.08
CA MET A 413 -15.17 10.33 21.48
C MET A 413 -16.39 11.17 21.92
N ILE A 414 -16.18 12.16 22.79
CA ILE A 414 -17.25 13.05 23.27
C ILE A 414 -17.87 13.83 22.11
N GLN A 415 -17.04 14.37 21.20
CA GLN A 415 -17.51 15.07 20.01
C GLN A 415 -18.37 14.17 19.11
N LEU A 416 -17.87 12.99 18.74
CA LEU A 416 -18.59 12.04 17.88
C LEU A 416 -19.89 11.55 18.52
N GLN A 417 -19.91 11.29 19.84
CA GLN A 417 -21.13 10.93 20.56
C GLN A 417 -22.16 12.08 20.58
N GLY A 418 -21.71 13.32 20.68
CA GLY A 418 -22.56 14.50 20.56
C GLY A 418 -23.18 14.61 19.17
N THR A 419 -22.36 14.50 18.12
CA THR A 419 -22.83 14.51 16.72
C THR A 419 -23.75 13.33 16.41
N LEU A 420 -23.47 12.13 16.94
CA LEU A 420 -24.34 10.96 16.79
C LEU A 420 -25.72 11.23 17.38
N ARG A 421 -25.80 11.73 18.62
CA ARG A 421 -27.07 12.07 19.27
C ARG A 421 -27.87 13.12 18.48
N GLU A 422 -27.19 14.12 17.93
CA GLU A 422 -27.80 15.13 17.06
C GLU A 422 -28.38 14.49 15.80
N ARG A 423 -27.60 13.63 15.10
CA ARG A 423 -28.04 12.95 13.87
C ARG A 423 -29.16 11.93 14.11
N GLU A 424 -29.12 11.20 15.22
CA GLU A 424 -30.19 10.29 15.63
C GLU A 424 -31.49 11.06 15.92
N SER A 425 -31.40 12.21 16.59
CA SER A 425 -32.56 13.07 16.84
C SER A 425 -33.13 13.64 15.54
N ALA A 426 -32.27 14.05 14.61
CA ALA A 426 -32.67 14.51 13.29
C ALA A 426 -33.35 13.39 12.47
N LEU A 427 -32.84 12.16 12.53
CA LEU A 427 -33.44 10.98 11.89
C LEU A 427 -34.81 10.67 12.47
N GLY A 428 -34.96 10.71 13.80
CA GLY A 428 -36.25 10.50 14.46
C GLY A 428 -37.28 11.55 14.04
N LYS A 429 -36.89 12.83 14.00
CA LYS A 429 -37.75 13.92 13.51
C LYS A 429 -38.15 13.71 12.04
N LEU A 430 -37.17 13.43 11.18
CA LEU A 430 -37.40 13.20 9.76
C LEU A 430 -38.38 12.04 9.54
N GLN A 431 -38.27 10.94 10.29
CA GLN A 431 -39.19 9.80 10.17
C GLN A 431 -40.63 10.17 10.53
N LEU A 432 -40.84 11.00 11.56
CA LEU A 432 -42.16 11.49 11.92
C LEU A 432 -42.74 12.39 10.84
N ASP A 433 -41.96 13.37 10.37
CA ASP A 433 -42.35 14.30 9.30
C ASP A 433 -42.70 13.54 8.01
N GLN A 434 -41.90 12.51 7.66
CA GLN A 434 -42.16 11.66 6.49
C GLN A 434 -43.43 10.83 6.64
N ALA A 435 -43.73 10.30 7.83
CA ALA A 435 -44.95 9.54 8.08
C ALA A 435 -46.22 10.42 8.01
N GLU A 436 -46.13 11.69 8.40
CA GLU A 436 -47.19 12.67 8.19
C GLU A 436 -47.37 13.01 6.70
N ALA A 437 -46.26 13.27 6.00
CA ALA A 437 -46.27 13.57 4.56
C ALA A 437 -46.80 12.39 3.73
N ASP A 438 -46.48 11.14 4.08
CA ASP A 438 -46.98 9.94 3.41
C ASP A 438 -48.50 9.81 3.56
N ARG A 439 -49.04 10.09 4.75
CA ARG A 439 -50.50 10.11 4.99
C ARG A 439 -51.18 11.20 4.18
N ALA A 440 -50.62 12.41 4.16
CA ALA A 440 -51.14 13.51 3.36
C ALA A 440 -51.11 13.20 1.85
N GLY A 441 -50.02 12.59 1.36
CA GLY A 441 -49.89 12.18 -0.04
C GLY A 441 -50.89 11.10 -0.45
N ALA A 442 -51.12 10.10 0.40
CA ALA A 442 -52.12 9.06 0.17
C ALA A 442 -53.55 9.64 0.11
N LEU A 443 -53.88 10.58 1.01
CA LEU A 443 -55.15 11.31 0.98
C LEU A 443 -55.31 12.10 -0.32
N ALA A 444 -54.28 12.83 -0.74
CA ALA A 444 -54.31 13.60 -1.99
C ALA A 444 -54.48 12.70 -3.23
N GLN A 445 -53.84 11.52 -3.25
CA GLN A 445 -54.03 10.53 -4.31
C GLN A 445 -55.48 10.02 -4.33
N ALA A 446 -56.03 9.65 -3.16
CA ALA A 446 -57.40 9.16 -3.04
C ALA A 446 -58.42 10.24 -3.45
N GLU A 447 -58.19 11.50 -3.09
CA GLU A 447 -59.02 12.62 -3.51
C GLU A 447 -58.99 12.81 -5.03
N ALA A 448 -57.80 12.74 -5.65
CA ALA A 448 -57.66 12.84 -7.11
C ALA A 448 -58.39 11.70 -7.84
N GLN A 449 -58.31 10.46 -7.32
CA GLN A 449 -59.06 9.31 -7.85
C GLN A 449 -60.57 9.51 -7.71
N SER A 450 -61.05 9.91 -6.52
CA SER A 450 -62.48 10.19 -6.29
C SER A 450 -63.00 11.28 -7.22
N ASN A 451 -62.20 12.32 -7.48
CA ASN A 451 -62.56 13.40 -8.40
C ASN A 451 -62.62 12.89 -9.86
N ALA A 452 -61.74 11.98 -10.27
CA ALA A 452 -61.82 11.33 -11.58
C ALA A 452 -63.07 10.47 -11.73
N GLU A 453 -63.41 9.65 -10.74
CA GLU A 453 -64.63 8.82 -10.73
C GLU A 453 -65.91 9.67 -10.75
N LYS A 454 -65.92 10.80 -10.03
CA LYS A 454 -67.04 11.76 -10.06
C LYS A 454 -67.19 12.36 -11.46
N ALA A 455 -66.09 12.77 -12.10
CA ALA A 455 -66.12 13.34 -13.44
C ALA A 455 -66.55 12.29 -14.49
N GLU A 456 -66.11 11.04 -14.35
CA GLU A 456 -66.56 9.93 -15.19
C GLU A 456 -68.06 9.69 -15.08
N ARG A 457 -68.60 9.62 -13.86
CA ARG A 457 -70.04 9.49 -13.62
C ARG A 457 -70.84 10.64 -14.24
N LYS A 458 -70.38 11.88 -14.10
CA LYS A 458 -71.05 13.05 -14.73
C LYS A 458 -71.08 12.93 -16.26
N ALA A 459 -69.99 12.49 -16.88
CA ALA A 459 -69.90 12.33 -18.33
C ALA A 459 -70.68 11.13 -18.89
N SER A 460 -71.05 10.16 -18.04
CA SER A 460 -71.84 8.98 -18.42
C SER A 460 -73.35 9.25 -18.56
N ALA A 461 -73.82 10.43 -18.16
CA ALA A 461 -75.22 10.81 -18.27
C ALA A 461 -75.68 10.86 -19.74
N PRO A 462 -76.96 10.53 -20.04
CA PRO A 462 -77.46 10.49 -21.41
C PRO A 462 -77.30 11.82 -22.13
N LYS A 463 -76.69 11.78 -23.33
CA LYS A 463 -76.42 12.97 -24.17
C LYS A 463 -77.70 13.74 -24.55
N GLU A 464 -78.84 13.07 -24.58
CA GLU A 464 -80.15 13.65 -24.91
C GLU A 464 -80.71 14.56 -23.80
N LEU A 465 -80.26 14.37 -22.55
CA LEU A 465 -80.75 15.11 -21.38
C LEU A 465 -79.91 16.36 -21.05
N ILE A 466 -78.76 16.53 -21.69
CA ILE A 466 -77.78 17.57 -21.41
C ILE A 466 -77.53 18.39 -22.67
N ARG A 467 -77.39 19.72 -22.53
CA ARG A 467 -77.02 20.57 -23.66
C ARG A 467 -75.70 20.09 -24.26
N ARG A 468 -75.59 20.04 -25.58
CA ARG A 468 -74.40 19.52 -26.28
C ARG A 468 -73.09 20.17 -25.80
N VAL A 469 -73.07 21.49 -25.64
CA VAL A 469 -71.91 22.25 -25.13
C VAL A 469 -71.52 21.81 -23.71
N ASP A 470 -72.50 21.64 -22.83
CA ASP A 470 -72.28 21.18 -21.46
C ASP A 470 -71.77 19.74 -21.44
N TYR A 471 -72.31 18.88 -22.31
CA TYR A 471 -71.82 17.50 -22.47
C TYR A 471 -70.37 17.44 -22.95
N ASP A 472 -70.01 18.22 -23.98
CA ASP A 472 -68.65 18.27 -24.51
C ASP A 472 -67.65 18.74 -23.43
N LYS A 473 -68.04 19.71 -22.59
CA LYS A 473 -67.25 20.15 -21.42
C LYS A 473 -67.09 19.05 -20.36
N LEU A 474 -68.13 18.25 -20.10
CA LEU A 474 -68.05 17.12 -19.16
C LEU A 474 -67.09 16.03 -19.66
N VAL A 475 -67.07 15.77 -20.97
CA VAL A 475 -66.12 14.81 -21.58
C VAL A 475 -64.67 15.29 -21.41
N ILE A 476 -64.42 16.60 -21.60
CA ILE A 476 -63.10 17.21 -21.37
C ILE A 476 -62.73 17.12 -19.88
N GLU A 477 -63.65 17.44 -18.97
CA GLU A 477 -63.42 17.36 -17.52
C GLU A 477 -63.09 15.92 -17.08
N ARG A 478 -63.78 14.90 -17.62
CA ARG A 478 -63.43 13.49 -17.39
C ARG A 478 -61.99 13.19 -17.80
N GLY A 479 -61.59 13.61 -19.00
CA GLY A 479 -60.22 13.40 -19.49
C GLY A 479 -59.17 14.10 -18.62
N GLU A 480 -59.43 15.35 -18.25
CA GLU A 480 -58.61 16.16 -17.34
C GLU A 480 -58.41 15.46 -15.98
N LYS A 481 -59.50 15.10 -15.30
CA LYS A 481 -59.43 14.47 -13.97
C LYS A 481 -58.81 13.09 -14.00
N ALA A 482 -59.05 12.29 -15.05
CA ALA A 482 -58.39 11.00 -15.23
C ALA A 482 -56.86 11.15 -15.41
N ALA A 483 -56.40 12.13 -16.18
CA ALA A 483 -54.98 12.42 -16.33
C ALA A 483 -54.36 12.93 -15.01
N LEU A 484 -55.02 13.85 -14.30
CA LEU A 484 -54.56 14.35 -13.00
C LEU A 484 -54.48 13.24 -11.94
N ALA A 485 -55.39 12.28 -11.94
CA ALA A 485 -55.34 11.15 -11.01
C ALA A 485 -54.11 10.25 -11.27
N LYS A 486 -53.78 10.00 -12.54
CA LYS A 486 -52.54 9.28 -12.91
C LYS A 486 -51.29 10.04 -12.48
N LEU A 487 -51.25 11.35 -12.72
CA LEU A 487 -50.12 12.20 -12.33
C LEU A 487 -50.01 12.35 -10.80
N ALA A 488 -51.12 12.36 -10.06
CA ALA A 488 -51.10 12.36 -8.60
C ALA A 488 -50.45 11.09 -8.04
N HIS A 489 -50.72 9.92 -8.64
CA HIS A 489 -50.04 8.68 -8.28
C HIS A 489 -48.53 8.74 -8.61
N ALA A 490 -48.17 9.20 -9.81
CA ALA A 490 -46.76 9.34 -10.20
C ALA A 490 -45.99 10.32 -9.28
N GLN A 491 -46.62 11.43 -8.90
CA GLN A 491 -46.07 12.39 -7.94
C GLN A 491 -45.86 11.76 -6.57
N TYR A 492 -46.86 11.03 -6.06
CA TYR A 492 -46.77 10.35 -4.77
C TYR A 492 -45.58 9.39 -4.73
N GLU A 493 -45.40 8.56 -5.76
CA GLU A 493 -44.26 7.64 -5.86
C GLU A 493 -42.91 8.37 -6.00
N ALA A 494 -42.84 9.46 -6.76
CA ALA A 494 -41.64 10.29 -6.85
C ALA A 494 -41.27 10.92 -5.50
N GLN A 495 -42.26 11.46 -4.78
CA GLN A 495 -42.08 12.03 -3.44
C GLN A 495 -41.66 10.98 -2.42
N ARG A 496 -42.21 9.76 -2.47
CA ARG A 496 -41.79 8.64 -1.62
C ARG A 496 -40.33 8.26 -1.87
N ARG A 497 -39.91 8.18 -3.13
CA ARG A 497 -38.51 7.92 -3.48
C ARG A 497 -37.58 9.03 -2.96
N ALA A 498 -37.98 10.30 -3.07
CA ALA A 498 -37.20 11.43 -2.53
C ALA A 498 -37.02 11.30 -1.00
N ARG A 499 -38.12 11.06 -0.28
CA ARG A 499 -38.10 10.85 1.18
C ARG A 499 -37.23 9.67 1.59
N GLN A 500 -37.35 8.54 0.89
CA GLN A 500 -36.53 7.35 1.15
C GLN A 500 -35.05 7.62 0.93
N ALA A 501 -34.67 8.32 -0.15
CA ALA A 501 -33.28 8.66 -0.42
C ALA A 501 -32.69 9.61 0.64
N GLU A 502 -33.45 10.61 1.07
CA GLU A 502 -33.05 11.53 2.15
C GLU A 502 -32.85 10.79 3.47
N ARG A 503 -33.80 9.92 3.83
CA ARG A 503 -33.72 9.09 5.04
C ARG A 503 -32.52 8.15 4.99
N ALA A 504 -32.31 7.48 3.86
CA ALA A 504 -31.16 6.58 3.67
C ALA A 504 -29.83 7.32 3.85
N GLY A 505 -29.71 8.56 3.34
CA GLY A 505 -28.52 9.39 3.56
C GLY A 505 -28.23 9.65 5.04
N LEU A 506 -29.27 9.98 5.82
CA LEU A 506 -29.14 10.22 7.25
C LEU A 506 -28.85 8.93 8.05
N GLU A 507 -29.44 7.80 7.64
CA GLU A 507 -29.15 6.48 8.21
C GLU A 507 -27.69 6.08 7.97
N THR A 508 -27.14 6.33 6.78
CA THR A 508 -25.71 6.13 6.47
C THR A 508 -24.81 6.99 7.37
N ASP A 509 -25.17 8.26 7.60
CA ASP A 509 -24.43 9.13 8.51
C ASP A 509 -24.40 8.59 9.95
N VAL A 510 -25.54 8.12 10.46
CA VAL A 510 -25.65 7.50 11.79
C VAL A 510 -24.81 6.22 11.87
N ALA A 511 -24.91 5.35 10.86
CA ALA A 511 -24.14 4.12 10.80
C ALA A 511 -22.62 4.40 10.79
N GLN A 512 -22.18 5.40 10.03
CA GLN A 512 -20.77 5.80 10.00
C GLN A 512 -20.28 6.30 11.35
N LEU A 513 -21.03 7.21 12.00
CA LEU A 513 -20.65 7.74 13.31
C LEU A 513 -20.55 6.63 14.36
N ARG A 514 -21.48 5.67 14.33
CA ARG A 514 -21.41 4.48 15.19
C ARG A 514 -20.18 3.62 14.90
N GLY A 515 -19.83 3.43 13.62
CA GLY A 515 -18.61 2.74 13.22
C GLY A 515 -17.34 3.42 13.74
N GLN A 516 -17.23 4.75 13.55
CA GLN A 516 -16.10 5.54 14.06
C GLN A 516 -15.99 5.48 15.58
N ILE A 517 -17.11 5.53 16.30
CA ILE A 517 -17.15 5.36 17.75
C ILE A 517 -16.69 3.94 18.13
N ALA A 518 -17.15 2.90 17.45
CA ALA A 518 -16.75 1.53 17.70
C ALA A 518 -15.24 1.33 17.50
N ASP A 519 -14.66 1.91 16.45
CA ASP A 519 -13.22 1.88 16.19
C ASP A 519 -12.43 2.61 17.28
N LEU A 520 -12.91 3.77 17.75
CA LEU A 520 -12.30 4.48 18.88
C LEU A 520 -12.43 3.72 20.20
N VAL A 521 -13.57 3.06 20.47
CA VAL A 521 -13.75 2.22 21.67
C VAL A 521 -12.78 1.04 21.63
N LYS A 522 -12.65 0.38 20.48
CA LYS A 522 -11.67 -0.69 20.27
C LYS A 522 -10.24 -0.19 20.44
N GLY A 523 -9.92 0.99 19.89
CA GLY A 523 -8.63 1.66 20.05
C GLY A 523 -8.33 2.00 21.51
N GLN A 524 -9.31 2.51 22.25
CA GLN A 524 -9.19 2.85 23.67
C GLN A 524 -8.90 1.61 24.51
N ALA A 525 -9.56 0.48 24.24
CA ALA A 525 -9.23 -0.79 24.90
C ALA A 525 -7.80 -1.23 24.58
N ALA A 526 -7.35 -1.02 23.33
CA ALA A 526 -6.00 -1.37 22.88
C ALA A 526 -4.88 -0.44 23.40
N LEU A 527 -5.22 0.71 24.02
CA LEU A 527 -4.24 1.58 24.68
C LEU A 527 -3.56 0.92 25.88
N THR A 528 -4.22 -0.09 26.47
CA THR A 528 -3.63 -0.94 27.50
C THR A 528 -3.03 -2.17 26.82
N VAL A 529 -1.70 -2.18 26.67
CA VAL A 529 -0.99 -3.32 26.07
C VAL A 529 -0.71 -4.35 27.15
N VAL A 530 -1.40 -5.49 27.04
CA VAL A 530 -1.23 -6.65 27.92
C VAL A 530 -0.27 -7.67 27.30
N ALA A 531 0.41 -8.44 28.15
CA ALA A 531 1.26 -9.53 27.73
C ALA A 531 0.41 -10.73 27.29
N PRO A 532 0.44 -11.22 26.04
CA PRO A 532 -0.32 -12.40 25.65
C PRO A 532 0.22 -13.70 26.27
N ARG A 533 1.44 -13.65 26.81
CA ARG A 533 2.18 -14.78 27.38
C ARG A 533 3.17 -14.26 28.43
N PRO A 534 3.67 -15.12 29.33
CA PRO A 534 4.73 -14.71 30.23
C PRO A 534 5.99 -14.31 29.47
N GLY A 535 6.69 -13.29 29.93
CA GLY A 535 7.86 -12.75 29.25
C GLY A 535 8.67 -11.76 30.07
N LEU A 536 9.89 -11.48 29.64
CA LEU A 536 10.77 -10.45 30.20
C LEU A 536 10.61 -9.15 29.40
N VAL A 537 10.39 -8.04 30.10
CA VAL A 537 10.24 -6.73 29.46
C VAL A 537 11.62 -6.09 29.23
N LEU A 538 11.93 -5.75 27.98
CA LEU A 538 13.16 -5.06 27.57
C LEU A 538 12.79 -3.66 27.07
N HIS A 539 13.41 -2.61 27.61
CA HIS A 539 13.13 -1.24 27.18
C HIS A 539 13.88 -0.93 25.88
N ARG A 540 13.23 -0.20 24.97
CA ARG A 540 13.90 0.35 23.79
C ARG A 540 14.40 1.76 24.07
N ILE A 541 15.40 2.15 23.29
CA ILE A 541 15.92 3.52 23.24
C ILE A 541 15.23 4.31 22.13
N ASN A 542 14.98 5.58 22.40
CA ASN A 542 14.42 6.54 21.46
C ASN A 542 15.49 6.97 20.45
N PHE A 543 15.05 7.70 19.41
CA PHE A 543 15.95 8.35 18.45
C PHE A 543 17.04 9.23 19.08
N ASN A 544 16.81 9.74 20.29
CA ASN A 544 17.75 10.59 21.03
C ASN A 544 18.73 9.77 21.91
N GLY A 545 18.71 8.44 21.82
CA GLY A 545 19.56 7.54 22.61
C GLY A 545 19.13 7.33 24.07
N THR A 546 18.00 7.93 24.50
CA THR A 546 17.46 7.77 25.85
C THR A 546 16.38 6.69 25.92
N LYS A 547 16.26 5.97 27.05
CA LYS A 547 15.19 4.99 27.27
C LYS A 547 13.84 5.69 27.49
N PHE A 548 12.74 5.05 27.09
CA PHE A 548 11.39 5.54 27.41
C PHE A 548 11.12 5.49 28.91
N THR A 549 10.61 6.59 29.46
CA THR A 549 10.20 6.69 30.87
C THR A 549 8.72 7.06 30.97
N ILE A 550 8.11 6.80 32.14
CA ILE A 550 6.74 7.22 32.43
C ILE A 550 6.63 8.74 32.24
N GLY A 551 5.61 9.17 31.48
CA GLY A 551 5.39 10.55 31.08
C GLY A 551 5.98 10.93 29.71
N SER A 552 6.80 10.07 29.11
CA SER A 552 7.36 10.30 27.77
C SER A 552 6.27 10.34 26.69
N GLN A 553 6.47 11.20 25.70
CA GLN A 553 5.64 11.26 24.50
C GLN A 553 6.11 10.20 23.50
N VAL A 554 5.19 9.39 23.02
CA VAL A 554 5.42 8.26 22.11
C VAL A 554 4.59 8.47 20.86
N TRP A 555 5.23 8.36 19.71
CA TRP A 555 4.57 8.44 18.42
C TRP A 555 3.96 7.09 18.04
N MET A 556 2.85 7.13 17.30
CA MET A 556 2.25 5.93 16.73
C MET A 556 3.30 5.11 15.96
N GLY A 557 3.31 3.79 16.15
CA GLY A 557 4.24 2.87 15.47
C GLY A 557 5.62 2.74 16.13
N LEU A 558 5.99 3.64 17.05
CA LEU A 558 7.24 3.53 17.78
C LEU A 558 7.08 2.56 18.96
N SER A 559 7.94 1.54 19.01
CA SER A 559 7.91 0.54 20.09
C SER A 559 8.67 1.03 21.31
N VAL A 560 8.02 1.03 22.48
CA VAL A 560 8.62 1.49 23.74
C VAL A 560 9.37 0.40 24.48
N ALA A 561 8.92 -0.83 24.33
CA ALA A 561 9.52 -2.01 24.93
C ALA A 561 9.36 -3.20 24.00
N THR A 562 10.05 -4.29 24.32
CA THR A 562 9.91 -5.58 23.67
C THR A 562 9.68 -6.62 24.74
N LEU A 563 8.66 -7.45 24.57
CA LEU A 563 8.44 -8.62 25.41
C LEU A 563 9.21 -9.80 24.81
N ALA A 564 10.27 -10.20 25.51
CA ALA A 564 11.07 -11.37 25.17
C ALA A 564 10.55 -12.59 25.93
N ASP A 565 10.54 -13.76 25.28
CA ASP A 565 10.22 -15.03 25.93
C ASP A 565 11.47 -15.58 26.65
N PRO A 566 11.49 -15.70 27.99
CA PRO A 566 12.63 -16.21 28.74
C PRO A 566 12.71 -17.74 28.75
N ASP A 567 11.66 -18.46 28.36
CA ASP A 567 11.64 -19.93 28.34
C ASP A 567 12.11 -20.47 26.98
N GLN A 568 12.03 -19.65 25.92
CA GLN A 568 12.54 -19.95 24.57
C GLN A 568 13.74 -19.08 24.22
N LEU A 569 14.81 -19.21 25.01
CA LEU A 569 16.09 -18.58 24.72
C LEU A 569 16.88 -19.43 23.72
N GLY A 570 17.44 -18.75 22.73
CA GLY A 570 18.40 -19.31 21.79
C GLY A 570 19.69 -18.50 21.78
N VAL A 571 20.66 -19.00 21.04
CA VAL A 571 21.85 -18.23 20.67
C VAL A 571 21.83 -18.04 19.16
N ASP A 572 21.96 -16.80 18.74
CA ASP A 572 22.23 -16.46 17.35
C ASP A 572 23.72 -16.14 17.25
N ALA A 573 24.45 -17.02 16.57
CA ALA A 573 25.89 -16.94 16.41
C ALA A 573 26.26 -16.75 14.94
N LYS A 574 27.40 -16.10 14.69
CA LYS A 574 27.88 -15.85 13.33
C LYS A 574 29.14 -16.67 13.10
N VAL A 575 29.08 -17.64 12.18
CA VAL A 575 30.23 -18.48 11.83
C VAL A 575 30.95 -17.91 10.61
N PRO A 576 32.27 -17.67 10.66
CA PRO A 576 33.05 -17.29 9.47
C PRO A 576 32.98 -18.34 8.36
N GLU A 577 33.00 -17.89 7.11
CA GLU A 577 32.85 -18.76 5.94
C GLU A 577 33.76 -19.99 5.93
N ALA A 578 35.06 -19.80 6.16
CA ALA A 578 36.07 -20.87 6.13
C ALA A 578 35.80 -22.01 7.14
N GLN A 579 35.01 -21.74 8.17
CA GLN A 579 34.70 -22.67 9.25
C GLN A 579 33.27 -23.23 9.17
N ALA A 580 32.43 -22.70 8.26
CA ALA A 580 31.02 -23.04 8.16
C ALA A 580 30.76 -24.48 7.67
N ALA A 581 31.64 -25.08 6.86
CA ALA A 581 31.46 -26.47 6.43
C ALA A 581 31.63 -27.52 7.53
N GLY A 582 32.28 -27.15 8.65
CA GLY A 582 32.42 -28.02 9.81
C GLY A 582 31.16 -28.10 10.67
N VAL A 583 30.19 -27.20 10.47
CA VAL A 583 29.01 -27.06 11.35
C VAL A 583 27.82 -27.82 10.77
N ARG A 584 27.16 -28.64 11.59
CA ARG A 584 25.98 -29.43 11.19
C ARG A 584 24.80 -29.20 12.12
N VAL A 585 23.59 -29.28 11.57
CA VAL A 585 22.36 -29.29 12.38
C VAL A 585 22.38 -30.51 13.30
N GLY A 586 22.09 -30.30 14.59
CA GLY A 586 22.15 -31.31 15.64
C GLY A 586 23.50 -31.42 16.36
N GLN A 587 24.53 -30.66 15.95
CA GLN A 587 25.82 -30.66 16.62
C GLN A 587 25.73 -30.06 18.03
N ALA A 588 26.37 -30.72 19.00
CA ALA A 588 26.47 -30.23 20.36
C ALA A 588 27.45 -29.06 20.46
N ALA A 589 27.08 -28.05 21.23
CA ALA A 589 27.81 -26.83 21.46
C ALA A 589 27.85 -26.51 22.95
N ARG A 590 28.94 -25.89 23.38
CA ARG A 590 29.12 -25.39 24.72
C ARG A 590 29.09 -23.87 24.67
N VAL A 591 28.09 -23.26 25.29
CA VAL A 591 27.91 -21.82 25.32
C VAL A 591 28.43 -21.27 26.65
N THR A 592 29.38 -20.36 26.59
CA THR A 592 29.90 -19.64 27.76
C THR A 592 29.40 -18.20 27.70
N VAL A 593 28.66 -17.77 28.72
CA VAL A 593 28.10 -16.42 28.80
C VAL A 593 29.11 -15.50 29.48
N ALA A 594 29.32 -14.30 28.93
CA ALA A 594 30.18 -13.30 29.54
C ALA A 594 29.73 -12.99 30.98
N GLY A 595 30.56 -13.33 31.97
CA GLY A 595 30.28 -13.14 33.40
C GLY A 595 29.81 -14.38 34.16
N MET A 596 29.47 -15.49 33.49
CA MET A 596 29.14 -16.77 34.12
C MET A 596 30.28 -17.77 33.92
N ARG A 597 30.73 -18.44 34.99
CA ARG A 597 31.80 -19.47 34.91
C ARG A 597 31.30 -20.83 34.41
N GLN A 598 29.99 -21.02 34.34
CA GLN A 598 29.39 -22.28 33.89
C GLN A 598 29.12 -22.23 32.40
N ALA A 599 29.44 -23.33 31.73
CA ALA A 599 29.18 -23.50 30.32
C ALA A 599 27.89 -24.31 30.13
N LEU A 600 26.98 -23.78 29.33
CA LEU A 600 25.66 -24.36 29.09
C LEU A 600 25.72 -25.25 27.84
N ALA A 601 25.07 -26.41 27.91
CA ALA A 601 24.91 -27.28 26.75
C ALA A 601 23.83 -26.71 25.82
N ALA A 602 24.17 -26.59 24.54
CA ALA A 602 23.27 -26.19 23.48
C ALA A 602 23.46 -27.10 22.27
N ARG A 603 22.48 -27.11 21.38
CA ARG A 603 22.54 -27.81 20.11
C ARG A 603 22.25 -26.87 18.96
N VAL A 604 22.91 -27.09 17.84
CA VAL A 604 22.60 -26.38 16.59
C VAL A 604 21.24 -26.86 16.08
N THR A 605 20.27 -25.95 15.94
CA THR A 605 18.92 -26.27 15.45
C THR A 605 18.72 -25.83 14.02
N GLY A 606 19.38 -24.75 13.61
CA GLY A 606 19.27 -24.19 12.27
C GLY A 606 20.58 -23.58 11.79
N LEU A 607 20.81 -23.71 10.49
CA LEU A 607 21.87 -23.00 9.79
C LEU A 607 21.20 -22.09 8.77
N GLY A 608 21.61 -20.81 8.73
CA GLY A 608 21.19 -19.89 7.69
C GLY A 608 21.42 -20.49 6.31
N ARG A 609 20.47 -20.28 5.39
CA ARG A 609 20.54 -20.82 4.01
C ARG A 609 21.27 -19.87 3.05
N ALA A 610 21.96 -18.87 3.57
CA ALA A 610 22.75 -17.91 2.81
C ALA A 610 23.97 -17.46 3.63
N PHE A 611 25.04 -17.10 2.93
CA PHE A 611 26.17 -16.35 3.48
C PHE A 611 25.99 -14.87 3.19
N HIS A 612 26.38 -14.02 4.12
CA HIS A 612 26.31 -12.58 3.95
C HIS A 612 27.47 -11.90 4.69
N GLY A 613 27.73 -10.62 4.38
CA GLY A 613 28.72 -9.84 5.13
C GLY A 613 28.28 -9.64 6.59
N LYS A 614 29.22 -9.64 7.54
CA LYS A 614 28.92 -9.44 8.98
C LYS A 614 28.24 -8.10 9.24
N SER A 615 28.71 -7.04 8.58
CA SER A 615 28.06 -5.72 8.58
C SER A 615 28.52 -4.88 7.38
N ALA A 616 27.93 -3.70 7.19
CA ALA A 616 28.39 -2.75 6.17
C ALA A 616 29.86 -2.31 6.38
N ALA A 617 30.34 -2.31 7.64
CA ALA A 617 31.68 -1.89 8.03
C ALA A 617 32.69 -3.06 8.13
N GLN A 618 32.23 -4.28 8.39
CA GLN A 618 33.06 -5.49 8.45
C GLN A 618 32.63 -6.46 7.34
N PRO A 619 33.32 -6.47 6.19
CA PRO A 619 32.92 -7.25 5.02
C PRO A 619 33.23 -8.75 5.14
N ALA A 620 33.62 -9.23 6.33
CA ALA A 620 33.85 -10.65 6.55
C ALA A 620 32.55 -11.43 6.30
N ILE A 621 32.63 -12.45 5.43
CA ILE A 621 31.48 -13.27 5.08
C ILE A 621 31.22 -14.26 6.21
N VAL A 622 30.00 -14.25 6.71
CA VAL A 622 29.53 -15.07 7.82
C VAL A 622 28.25 -15.79 7.43
N ARG A 623 27.99 -16.89 8.14
CA ARG A 623 26.74 -17.62 8.10
C ARG A 623 26.10 -17.57 9.47
N ASP A 624 24.86 -17.13 9.52
CA ASP A 624 24.09 -17.12 10.76
C ASP A 624 23.78 -18.58 11.18
N VAL A 625 23.99 -18.87 12.46
CA VAL A 625 23.76 -20.18 13.08
C VAL A 625 22.87 -20.00 14.29
N GLN A 626 21.81 -20.79 14.32
CA GLN A 626 20.83 -20.80 15.38
C GLN A 626 21.09 -21.99 16.30
N LEU A 627 21.32 -21.71 17.58
CA LEU A 627 21.45 -22.73 18.62
C LEU A 627 20.30 -22.62 19.62
N GLU A 628 19.92 -23.75 20.19
CA GLU A 628 18.93 -23.85 21.26
C GLU A 628 19.57 -24.57 22.45
N PHE A 629 19.26 -24.12 23.66
CA PHE A 629 19.79 -24.76 24.87
C PHE A 629 19.07 -26.10 25.12
N ASP A 630 19.80 -27.12 25.56
CA ASP A 630 19.21 -28.43 25.90
C ASP A 630 18.35 -28.37 27.16
N SER A 631 18.54 -27.35 27.99
CA SER A 631 17.71 -27.02 29.14
C SER A 631 17.56 -25.51 29.25
N PRO A 632 16.34 -24.99 29.49
CA PRO A 632 16.09 -23.55 29.54
C PRO A 632 16.92 -22.95 30.68
N PRO A 633 17.89 -22.07 30.38
CA PRO A 633 18.76 -21.53 31.40
C PRO A 633 17.99 -20.54 32.27
N LYS A 634 17.99 -20.79 33.59
CA LYS A 634 17.41 -19.85 34.56
C LYS A 634 18.36 -18.65 34.69
N ASP A 635 17.80 -17.45 34.67
CA ASP A 635 18.47 -16.17 34.92
C ASP A 635 19.32 -15.57 33.78
N LEU A 636 19.19 -16.04 32.54
CA LEU A 636 19.80 -15.37 31.38
C LEU A 636 18.93 -14.23 30.83
N LYS A 637 19.60 -13.12 30.50
CA LYS A 637 18.98 -11.96 29.85
C LYS A 637 19.24 -12.02 28.34
N PRO A 638 18.22 -11.82 27.49
CA PRO A 638 18.43 -11.59 26.06
C PRO A 638 19.34 -10.38 25.84
N GLY A 639 20.19 -10.43 24.82
CA GLY A 639 21.15 -9.38 24.50
C GLY A 639 22.57 -9.60 25.03
N ALA A 640 22.81 -10.65 25.81
CA ALA A 640 24.14 -10.93 26.35
C ALA A 640 25.06 -11.56 25.28
N ALA A 641 26.28 -11.05 25.17
CA ALA A 641 27.32 -11.65 24.33
C ALA A 641 27.75 -13.01 24.90
N VAL A 642 27.84 -14.00 24.02
CA VAL A 642 28.22 -15.37 24.36
C VAL A 642 29.32 -15.88 23.44
N GLN A 643 30.17 -16.71 24.01
CA GLN A 643 31.19 -17.44 23.28
C GLN A 643 30.72 -18.89 23.15
N VAL A 644 30.51 -19.33 21.92
CA VAL A 644 30.04 -20.67 21.61
C VAL A 644 31.21 -21.51 21.13
N GLU A 645 31.52 -22.57 21.84
CA GLU A 645 32.49 -23.58 21.44
C GLU A 645 31.74 -24.78 20.86
N LEU A 646 31.86 -25.00 19.55
CA LEU A 646 31.26 -26.14 18.88
C LEU A 646 32.12 -27.39 19.13
N LEU A 647 31.52 -28.43 19.71
CA LEU A 647 32.20 -29.70 19.97
C LEU A 647 32.38 -30.45 18.66
N ALA A 648 33.51 -31.15 18.51
CA ALA A 648 33.79 -31.93 17.30
C ALA A 648 32.65 -32.93 17.03
N ALA A 649 32.09 -32.89 15.83
CA ALA A 649 31.03 -33.81 15.42
C ALA A 649 31.54 -35.26 15.53
N ALA A 650 30.83 -36.12 16.26
CA ALA A 650 31.15 -37.54 16.28
C ALA A 650 31.12 -38.09 14.84
N PRO A 651 32.13 -38.85 14.40
CA PRO A 651 32.12 -39.45 13.08
C PRO A 651 30.95 -40.43 13.01
N VAL A 652 30.04 -40.19 12.06
CA VAL A 652 28.97 -41.14 11.73
C VAL A 652 29.65 -42.43 11.26
N LYS A 653 29.37 -43.55 11.94
CA LYS A 653 29.60 -44.87 11.34
C LYS A 653 28.69 -44.94 10.12
N SER A 654 29.34 -44.99 8.96
CA SER A 654 28.80 -45.25 7.62
C SER A 654 27.57 -46.14 7.59
#